data_AF-A0A4R2H7K3-F1
#
_entry.id   AF-A0A4R2H7K3-F1
#
_cell.length_a   1.000
_cell.length_b   1.000
_cell.length_c   1.000
_cell.angle_alpha   90.00
_cell.angle_beta   90.00
_cell.angle_gamma   90.00
#
_symmetry.space_group_name_H-M   'P 1'
#
loop_
_entity.id
_entity.type
_entity.pdbx_description
1 polymer ?
#
loop_
_entity_poly.entity_id
_entity_poly.type
_entity_poly.pdbx_seq_one_letter_code
_entity_poly.pdbx_strand_id
1 'polypeptide(L)'
;MHAEDALLGRGRYGVPVRAIRRFSVRPVLPEQLTGLGTLVNNLRWAWHPETQDVFEAVDPQLWRSTGGDPVKLLGEVPAARLDELANDQAFLRRLELAVADLNGYVTDDRWFQTDAGSPVSSVAYFSPEFGITHVLPQYSGGLGILAGDHLKAASDLAVPLIGVGLLYRHGYFAQSLNREGWQQERYPLVDPDGLPISLLRDGDATATVTLTLPGNRQLHAQIWVAQVGRVPLLMLDSDMEENEPAEREVTDRLYGGTTEHRLLQELLLGVGGVRAVREFCRITGHPAPEVFHTNEGHAGFLGIERIRELAADQGLDFDTALEVARGGTVFTTHTPVPAGIDRFPVELIQQHFSPDAFGEGVPIDRILELGAEDFEGGDLGVFNMAIMGLRLAQRANGVSKLHGVVSRGMFSGLWPSFDATDVPITSITNGVHAPTWVAREIHDLTYAATDTADADGIFEGLDKTTDAQIWETKRILRQRFIDDTRARVRQSWLNRGASEAELGWVDSILDPDVLTMGFARRVPSYKRLTLMLRDPERLKSLLLHPQRPVQIVIAGKAHPHDEGGKKLIQEMVRFADDPEVRHRIVFVPDYDIKLAQPMYPGCDVWLNNPLRPYEACGTSGMKAALNGALNLSIRDGWWDEWYDDEFGWAIPSAEGIEDTDRRDDLEAHALYDLIEKQVAPRFYDGDVPGRWIEMLRHTIKELGPKVLATRMVRDYVERLYVPSALSSRSLNATYDGARDLAAWKKKVRAAWPQIRVDHVELQGLGDVPQLGTNVGIRAFAALGDLKPQDIDVEVLHGRVDSNDEIKDPVRASLSLAETYEGNRHRYEGELKLDRTGPFGYTVRVVPKHAGLASQAELGLAAGPSDPEDPSTPDLPAGSEF
;
A
#
# COMPACT_ATOMS: atom_id res chain seq x y z
N MET A 1 -68.52 8.27 7.67
CA MET A 1 -68.73 6.89 7.18
C MET A 1 -67.78 6.71 6.02
N HIS A 2 -66.62 6.10 6.29
CA HIS A 2 -66.20 4.79 5.77
C HIS A 2 -65.57 4.94 4.38
N ALA A 3 -64.36 4.48 4.06
CA ALA A 3 -63.37 3.70 4.79
C ALA A 3 -62.09 3.76 3.93
N GLU A 4 -60.95 4.24 4.45
CA GLU A 4 -59.65 4.06 3.77
C GLU A 4 -58.41 4.30 4.67
N ASP A 5 -58.56 4.30 6.00
CA ASP A 5 -57.45 4.51 6.94
C ASP A 5 -56.92 3.21 7.58
N ALA A 6 -57.29 2.04 7.06
CA ALA A 6 -57.02 0.74 7.72
C ALA A 6 -55.84 -0.07 7.14
N LEU A 7 -55.05 0.44 6.18
CA LEU A 7 -54.03 -0.37 5.47
C LEU A 7 -52.58 0.10 5.57
N LEU A 8 -52.26 1.06 6.42
CA LEU A 8 -50.88 1.35 6.78
C LEU A 8 -50.72 1.17 8.28
N GLY A 9 -50.10 0.06 8.70
CA GLY A 9 -49.72 -0.23 10.07
C GLY A 9 -48.74 0.81 10.62
N ARG A 10 -49.21 2.03 10.88
CA ARG A 10 -48.51 3.03 11.67
C ARG A 10 -48.81 2.71 13.13
N GLY A 11 -47.85 2.08 13.80
CA GLY A 11 -47.87 1.89 15.24
C GLY A 11 -48.06 3.22 15.99
N ARG A 12 -48.46 3.16 17.26
CA ARG A 12 -48.86 4.26 18.16
C ARG A 12 -47.88 5.45 18.31
N TYR A 13 -46.75 5.46 17.63
CA TYR A 13 -45.77 6.53 17.64
C TYR A 13 -45.64 7.08 16.22
N GLY A 14 -46.06 8.33 16.00
CA GLY A 14 -45.96 9.03 14.70
C GLY A 14 -44.53 9.38 14.27
N VAL A 15 -43.53 8.66 14.78
CA VAL A 15 -42.10 8.83 14.55
C VAL A 15 -41.52 7.41 14.35
N PRO A 16 -40.59 7.19 13.41
CA PRO A 16 -39.90 5.89 13.29
C PRO A 16 -39.35 5.46 14.65
N VAL A 17 -39.81 4.32 15.16
CA VAL A 17 -39.34 3.77 16.44
C VAL A 17 -37.89 3.36 16.25
N ARG A 18 -36.96 4.11 16.87
CA ARG A 18 -35.52 3.80 16.84
C ARG A 18 -35.19 2.87 18.01
N ALA A 19 -34.32 1.89 17.76
CA ALA A 19 -33.81 1.03 18.82
C ALA A 19 -33.02 1.85 19.85
N ILE A 20 -33.26 1.64 21.15
CA ILE A 20 -32.51 2.28 22.25
C ILE A 20 -31.09 1.71 22.32
N ARG A 21 -30.93 0.42 22.03
CA ARG A 21 -29.65 -0.29 21.95
C ARG A 21 -29.80 -1.42 20.93
N ARG A 22 -28.78 -1.63 20.10
CA ARG A 22 -28.67 -2.80 19.22
C ARG A 22 -27.78 -3.82 19.94
N PHE A 23 -28.19 -5.08 19.94
CA PHE A 23 -27.38 -6.20 20.42
C PHE A 23 -27.66 -7.39 19.51
N SER A 24 -26.63 -8.20 19.25
CA SER A 24 -26.72 -9.35 18.36
C SER A 24 -26.94 -10.63 19.18
N VAL A 25 -28.03 -11.35 18.91
CA VAL A 25 -28.28 -12.67 19.50
C VAL A 25 -27.75 -13.71 18.54
N ARG A 26 -26.65 -14.38 18.89
CA ARG A 26 -26.11 -15.48 18.09
C ARG A 26 -26.92 -16.75 18.37
N PRO A 27 -27.39 -17.48 17.36
CA PRO A 27 -27.99 -18.78 17.60
C PRO A 27 -26.96 -19.73 18.20
N VAL A 28 -27.38 -20.53 19.17
CA VAL A 28 -26.58 -21.66 19.63
C VAL A 28 -26.60 -22.67 18.48
N LEU A 29 -25.47 -22.81 17.78
CA LEU A 29 -25.34 -23.79 16.71
C LEU A 29 -25.46 -25.20 17.31
N PRO A 30 -26.24 -26.11 16.67
CA PRO A 30 -26.18 -27.53 17.00
C PRO A 30 -24.74 -28.03 16.96
N GLU A 31 -24.40 -29.03 17.79
CA GLU A 31 -23.03 -29.57 17.91
C GLU A 31 -22.44 -29.96 16.54
N GLN A 32 -23.27 -30.56 15.68
CA GLN A 32 -22.93 -30.99 14.33
C GLN A 32 -22.56 -29.81 13.39
N LEU A 33 -23.02 -28.60 13.71
CA LEU A 33 -22.84 -27.39 12.90
C LEU A 33 -21.80 -26.43 13.46
N THR A 34 -21.10 -26.79 14.55
CA THR A 34 -20.06 -25.95 15.17
C THR A 34 -18.95 -25.55 14.20
N GLY A 35 -18.67 -26.36 13.18
CA GLY A 35 -17.74 -26.04 12.09
C GLY A 35 -18.08 -24.75 11.34
N LEU A 36 -19.36 -24.35 11.26
CA LEU A 36 -19.74 -23.07 10.67
C LEU A 36 -19.17 -21.90 11.48
N GLY A 37 -19.14 -22.01 12.81
CA GLY A 37 -18.51 -21.03 13.68
C GLY A 37 -17.01 -20.91 13.42
N THR A 38 -16.32 -22.03 13.22
CA THR A 38 -14.89 -22.05 12.86
C THR A 38 -14.65 -21.33 11.53
N LEU A 39 -15.45 -21.65 10.50
CA LEU A 39 -15.32 -21.03 9.18
C LEU A 39 -15.62 -19.52 9.22
N VAL A 40 -16.67 -19.08 9.93
CA VAL A 40 -17.02 -17.65 10.01
C VAL A 40 -15.94 -16.80 10.67
N ASN A 41 -15.31 -17.33 11.72
CA ASN A 41 -14.30 -16.61 12.48
C ASN A 41 -12.91 -16.56 11.81
N ASN A 42 -12.73 -17.20 10.64
CA ASN A 42 -11.51 -17.08 9.84
C ASN A 42 -11.82 -16.47 8.47
N LEU A 43 -11.33 -15.25 8.22
CA LEU A 43 -11.63 -14.46 7.03
C LEU A 43 -11.18 -15.07 5.71
N ARG A 44 -10.49 -16.23 5.70
CA ARG A 44 -10.17 -16.97 4.45
C ARG A 44 -11.39 -17.23 3.58
N TRP A 45 -12.58 -17.37 4.17
CA TRP A 45 -13.83 -17.49 3.39
C TRP A 45 -14.05 -16.34 2.40
N ALA A 46 -13.47 -15.16 2.64
CA ALA A 46 -13.64 -14.02 1.75
C ALA A 46 -12.94 -14.19 0.38
N TRP A 47 -12.01 -15.14 0.27
CA TRP A 47 -11.30 -15.46 -0.99
C TRP A 47 -11.19 -16.96 -1.27
N HIS A 48 -11.98 -17.79 -0.58
CA HIS A 48 -12.00 -19.23 -0.77
C HIS A 48 -13.39 -19.71 -1.25
N PRO A 49 -13.54 -19.98 -2.56
CA PRO A 49 -14.81 -20.38 -3.19
C PRO A 49 -15.57 -21.49 -2.47
N GLU A 50 -14.90 -22.56 -2.10
CA GLU A 50 -15.50 -23.76 -1.51
C GLU A 50 -16.10 -23.48 -0.14
N THR A 51 -15.48 -22.58 0.63
CA THR A 51 -16.05 -22.12 1.91
C THR A 51 -17.27 -21.22 1.69
N GLN A 52 -17.26 -20.37 0.65
CA GLN A 52 -18.43 -19.57 0.29
C GLN A 52 -19.61 -20.46 -0.14
N ASP A 53 -19.34 -21.55 -0.85
CA ASP A 53 -20.34 -22.52 -1.29
C ASP A 53 -20.96 -23.30 -0.11
N VAL A 54 -20.23 -23.45 1.01
CA VAL A 54 -20.79 -23.95 2.27
C VAL A 54 -21.79 -22.95 2.84
N PHE A 55 -21.44 -21.65 2.88
CA PHE A 55 -22.34 -20.61 3.38
C PHE A 55 -23.58 -20.42 2.49
N GLU A 56 -23.43 -20.40 1.17
CA GLU A 56 -24.58 -20.31 0.26
C GLU A 56 -25.52 -21.52 0.43
N ALA A 57 -24.98 -22.72 0.69
CA ALA A 57 -25.80 -23.92 0.91
C ALA A 57 -26.63 -23.89 2.20
N VAL A 58 -26.28 -23.05 3.18
CA VAL A 58 -27.11 -22.87 4.39
C VAL A 58 -28.49 -22.32 3.99
N ASP A 59 -28.50 -21.20 3.27
CA ASP A 59 -29.70 -20.60 2.67
C ASP A 59 -29.28 -19.68 1.49
N PRO A 60 -29.54 -20.10 0.23
CA PRO A 60 -29.09 -19.33 -0.93
C PRO A 60 -29.77 -17.98 -1.10
N GLN A 61 -31.02 -17.84 -0.65
CA GLN A 61 -31.75 -16.58 -0.77
C GLN A 61 -31.21 -15.58 0.26
N LEU A 62 -31.02 -16.05 1.50
CA LEU A 62 -30.50 -15.23 2.57
C LEU A 62 -29.04 -14.82 2.31
N TRP A 63 -28.21 -15.73 1.79
CA TRP A 63 -26.84 -15.41 1.37
C TRP A 63 -26.78 -14.23 0.39
N ARG A 64 -27.68 -14.20 -0.60
CA ARG A 64 -27.77 -13.09 -1.56
C ARG A 64 -28.27 -11.81 -0.91
N SER A 65 -29.30 -11.88 -0.06
CA SER A 65 -29.88 -10.68 0.58
C SER A 65 -28.98 -10.07 1.65
N THR A 66 -28.18 -10.88 2.37
CA THR A 66 -27.15 -10.38 3.29
C THR A 66 -25.90 -9.89 2.55
N GLY A 67 -25.83 -10.16 1.23
CA GLY A 67 -24.76 -9.71 0.36
C GLY A 67 -23.47 -10.49 0.56
N GLY A 68 -23.55 -11.79 0.82
CA GLY A 68 -22.39 -12.65 1.05
C GLY A 68 -21.75 -12.44 2.42
N ASP A 69 -22.53 -12.02 3.42
CA ASP A 69 -22.07 -11.82 4.79
C ASP A 69 -22.45 -13.05 5.63
N PRO A 70 -21.47 -13.90 5.99
CA PRO A 70 -21.78 -15.13 6.70
C PRO A 70 -22.14 -14.90 8.18
N VAL A 71 -21.74 -13.76 8.78
CA VAL A 71 -22.13 -13.41 10.14
C VAL A 71 -23.61 -13.06 10.17
N LYS A 72 -24.07 -12.22 9.23
CA LYS A 72 -25.50 -11.89 9.09
C LYS A 72 -26.33 -13.10 8.68
N LEU A 73 -25.83 -13.93 7.77
CA LEU A 73 -26.48 -15.18 7.39
C LEU A 73 -26.77 -16.02 8.63
N LEU A 74 -25.76 -16.35 9.43
CA LEU A 74 -25.97 -17.16 10.63
C LEU A 74 -26.82 -16.45 11.69
N GLY A 75 -26.83 -15.11 11.74
CA GLY A 75 -27.71 -14.35 12.63
C GLY A 75 -29.19 -14.33 12.22
N GLU A 76 -29.49 -14.52 10.92
CA GLU A 76 -30.84 -14.41 10.36
C GLU A 76 -31.46 -15.78 9.99
N VAL A 77 -30.65 -16.84 9.87
CA VAL A 77 -31.14 -18.20 9.56
C VAL A 77 -32.08 -18.71 10.66
N PRO A 78 -33.30 -19.20 10.32
CA PRO A 78 -34.22 -19.77 11.30
C PRO A 78 -33.68 -21.05 11.96
N ALA A 79 -33.97 -21.24 13.25
CA ALA A 79 -33.55 -22.44 14.00
C ALA A 79 -33.99 -23.76 13.34
N ALA A 80 -35.21 -23.81 12.79
CA ALA A 80 -35.70 -25.00 12.08
C ALA A 80 -34.84 -25.37 10.86
N ARG A 81 -34.24 -24.38 10.17
CA ARG A 81 -33.32 -24.63 9.06
C ARG A 81 -31.97 -25.17 9.56
N LEU A 82 -31.48 -24.67 10.70
CA LEU A 82 -30.29 -25.24 11.35
C LEU A 82 -30.53 -26.69 11.78
N ASP A 83 -31.70 -27.01 12.33
CA ASP A 83 -32.06 -28.39 12.70
C ASP A 83 -32.13 -29.32 11.48
N GLU A 84 -32.63 -28.84 10.35
CA GLU A 84 -32.63 -29.58 9.08
C GLU A 84 -31.20 -29.88 8.62
N LEU A 85 -30.35 -28.86 8.56
CA LEU A 85 -28.94 -28.98 8.14
C LEU A 85 -28.14 -29.88 9.09
N ALA A 86 -28.43 -29.85 10.39
CA ALA A 86 -27.81 -30.73 11.38
C ALA A 86 -28.12 -32.22 11.16
N ASN A 87 -29.15 -32.55 10.37
CA ASN A 87 -29.51 -33.91 9.99
C ASN A 87 -29.19 -34.24 8.52
N ASP A 88 -28.75 -33.26 7.71
CA ASP A 88 -28.38 -33.45 6.30
C ASP A 88 -26.94 -33.96 6.16
N GLN A 89 -26.80 -35.26 5.88
CA GLN A 89 -25.50 -35.92 5.72
C GLN A 89 -24.67 -35.38 4.55
N ALA A 90 -25.28 -34.83 3.49
CA ALA A 90 -24.54 -34.24 2.39
C ALA A 90 -23.94 -32.89 2.79
N PHE A 91 -24.72 -32.07 3.48
CA PHE A 91 -24.24 -30.79 4.02
C PHE A 91 -23.14 -30.98 5.07
N LEU A 92 -23.33 -31.90 6.03
CA LEU A 92 -22.34 -32.17 7.08
C LEU A 92 -20.99 -32.61 6.50
N ARG A 93 -20.97 -33.47 5.47
CA ARG A 93 -19.72 -33.85 4.79
C ARG A 93 -19.04 -32.66 4.10
N ARG A 94 -19.81 -31.78 3.47
CA ARG A 94 -19.27 -30.56 2.85
C ARG A 94 -18.64 -29.65 3.92
N LEU A 95 -19.31 -29.48 5.05
CA LEU A 95 -18.82 -28.69 6.18
C LEU A 95 -17.53 -29.29 6.75
N GLU A 96 -17.49 -30.60 6.97
CA GLU A 96 -16.31 -31.30 7.48
C GLU A 96 -15.10 -31.14 6.55
N LEU A 97 -15.28 -31.29 5.24
CA LEU A 97 -14.22 -31.07 4.25
C LEU A 97 -13.70 -29.63 4.27
N ALA A 98 -14.59 -28.63 4.32
CA ALA A 98 -14.19 -27.23 4.36
C ALA A 98 -13.43 -26.88 5.66
N VAL A 99 -13.81 -27.47 6.79
CA VAL A 99 -13.08 -27.30 8.06
C VAL A 99 -11.73 -28.01 8.03
N ALA A 100 -11.65 -29.23 7.49
CA ALA A 100 -10.40 -29.96 7.34
C ALA A 100 -9.42 -29.23 6.41
N ASP A 101 -9.91 -28.68 5.30
CA ASP A 101 -9.13 -27.85 4.39
C ASP A 101 -8.63 -26.57 5.07
N LEU A 102 -9.47 -25.88 5.85
CA LEU A 102 -9.00 -24.74 6.64
C LEU A 102 -7.92 -25.13 7.64
N ASN A 103 -8.06 -26.28 8.31
CA ASN A 103 -7.07 -26.76 9.26
C ASN A 103 -5.72 -27.01 8.56
N GLY A 104 -5.69 -27.77 7.46
CA GLY A 104 -4.46 -27.96 6.67
C GLY A 104 -3.89 -26.62 6.17
N TYR A 105 -4.77 -25.73 5.69
CA TYR A 105 -4.37 -24.39 5.27
C TYR A 105 -3.69 -23.59 6.37
N VAL A 106 -4.02 -23.75 7.66
CA VAL A 106 -3.37 -23.00 8.75
C VAL A 106 -2.21 -23.74 9.42
N THR A 107 -2.12 -25.07 9.29
CA THR A 107 -1.08 -25.86 9.97
C THR A 107 0.07 -26.26 9.09
N ASP A 108 -0.16 -26.50 7.80
CA ASP A 108 0.85 -27.13 6.94
C ASP A 108 2.02 -26.20 6.64
N ASP A 109 3.20 -26.74 6.35
CA ASP A 109 4.32 -25.93 5.89
C ASP A 109 4.03 -25.37 4.49
N ARG A 110 4.40 -24.10 4.26
CA ARG A 110 4.33 -23.44 2.95
C ARG A 110 5.72 -22.94 2.56
N TRP A 111 5.78 -22.16 1.48
CA TRP A 111 7.00 -21.55 0.95
C TRP A 111 7.95 -20.99 2.02
N PHE A 112 7.42 -20.28 3.03
CA PHE A 112 8.27 -19.68 4.07
C PHE A 112 9.02 -20.72 4.92
N GLN A 113 8.39 -21.86 5.22
CA GLN A 113 9.01 -22.92 6.00
C GLN A 113 9.93 -23.79 5.14
N THR A 114 9.56 -24.08 3.89
CA THR A 114 10.28 -25.03 3.03
C THR A 114 11.48 -24.41 2.31
N ASP A 115 11.29 -23.24 1.70
CA ASP A 115 12.26 -22.66 0.75
C ASP A 115 13.08 -21.55 1.38
N ALA A 116 12.45 -20.70 2.20
CA ALA A 116 13.13 -19.61 2.88
C ALA A 116 13.94 -20.06 4.11
N GLY A 117 13.66 -21.27 4.64
CA GLY A 117 14.34 -21.82 5.81
C GLY A 117 13.98 -21.12 7.13
N SER A 118 12.76 -20.56 7.24
CA SER A 118 12.26 -19.81 8.42
C SER A 118 13.25 -18.79 9.01
N PRO A 119 13.71 -17.81 8.21
CA PRO A 119 14.81 -16.92 8.61
C PRO A 119 14.37 -15.81 9.58
N VAL A 120 13.06 -15.54 9.66
CA VAL A 120 12.44 -14.50 10.50
C VAL A 120 11.46 -15.15 11.47
N SER A 121 11.52 -14.78 12.76
CA SER A 121 10.67 -15.34 13.81
C SER A 121 9.24 -14.82 13.74
N SER A 122 9.07 -13.49 13.63
CA SER A 122 7.79 -12.84 13.42
C SER A 122 7.97 -11.39 12.95
N VAL A 123 7.00 -10.89 12.19
CA VAL A 123 6.89 -9.50 11.71
C VAL A 123 5.63 -8.86 12.29
N ALA A 124 5.69 -7.58 12.67
CA ALA A 124 4.50 -6.78 12.95
C ALA A 124 4.33 -5.70 11.88
N TYR A 125 3.20 -5.74 11.18
CA TYR A 125 2.87 -4.86 10.05
C TYR A 125 1.78 -3.87 10.46
N PHE A 126 2.14 -2.59 10.55
CA PHE A 126 1.26 -1.53 11.02
C PHE A 126 0.71 -0.73 9.86
N SER A 127 -0.61 -0.57 9.82
CA SER A 127 -1.28 0.28 8.84
C SER A 127 -2.55 0.91 9.43
N PRO A 128 -2.90 2.14 9.06
CA PRO A 128 -4.17 2.74 9.49
C PRO A 128 -5.38 2.11 8.81
N GLU A 129 -5.23 1.34 7.73
CA GLU A 129 -6.35 0.73 7.01
C GLU A 129 -6.05 -0.67 6.50
N PHE A 130 -7.06 -1.54 6.48
CA PHE A 130 -7.01 -2.91 5.97
C PHE A 130 -8.27 -3.25 5.17
N GLY A 131 -8.09 -3.49 3.87
CA GLY A 131 -9.13 -3.90 2.94
C GLY A 131 -9.18 -5.42 2.78
N ILE A 132 -9.72 -6.13 3.77
CA ILE A 132 -9.80 -7.60 3.75
C ILE A 132 -11.02 -8.10 2.97
N THR A 133 -12.21 -7.63 3.37
CA THR A 133 -13.51 -8.03 2.81
C THR A 133 -14.51 -6.88 2.97
N HIS A 134 -15.56 -6.82 2.17
CA HIS A 134 -16.61 -5.81 2.30
C HIS A 134 -17.39 -5.92 3.63
N VAL A 135 -17.36 -7.08 4.28
CA VAL A 135 -17.96 -7.30 5.61
C VAL A 135 -17.19 -6.58 6.73
N LEU A 136 -15.89 -6.32 6.53
CA LEU A 136 -15.03 -5.61 7.48
C LEU A 136 -14.52 -4.30 6.82
N PRO A 137 -15.33 -3.22 6.83
CA PRO A 137 -15.08 -2.00 6.06
C PRO A 137 -14.05 -1.06 6.72
N GLN A 138 -12.85 -1.57 7.01
CA GLN A 138 -11.77 -0.85 7.70
C GLN A 138 -10.74 -0.26 6.72
N TYR A 139 -11.20 0.35 5.62
CA TYR A 139 -10.34 0.96 4.59
C TYR A 139 -11.04 2.09 3.82
N SER A 140 -10.23 2.95 3.18
CA SER A 140 -10.68 4.05 2.31
C SER A 140 -10.22 3.93 0.86
N GLY A 141 -9.07 3.29 0.59
CA GLY A 141 -8.46 3.34 -0.73
C GLY A 141 -7.35 2.32 -0.96
N GLY A 142 -6.43 2.68 -1.86
CA GLY A 142 -5.39 1.78 -2.37
C GLY A 142 -4.39 1.30 -1.32
N LEU A 143 -4.09 2.11 -0.30
CA LEU A 143 -3.17 1.75 0.79
C LEU A 143 -3.75 0.59 1.62
N GLY A 144 -5.03 0.67 2.00
CA GLY A 144 -5.71 -0.35 2.78
C GLY A 144 -5.97 -1.61 1.98
N ILE A 145 -6.31 -1.48 0.70
CA ILE A 145 -6.42 -2.65 -0.18
C ILE A 145 -5.07 -3.36 -0.31
N LEU A 146 -3.96 -2.62 -0.46
CA LEU A 146 -2.63 -3.20 -0.48
C LEU A 146 -2.30 -3.89 0.85
N ALA A 147 -2.55 -3.24 1.98
CA ALA A 147 -2.34 -3.83 3.31
C ALA A 147 -3.12 -5.13 3.46
N GLY A 148 -4.37 -5.17 2.99
CA GLY A 148 -5.19 -6.37 2.99
C GLY A 148 -4.64 -7.48 2.10
N ASP A 149 -4.24 -7.16 0.87
CA ASP A 149 -3.61 -8.12 -0.06
C ASP A 149 -2.25 -8.61 0.47
N HIS A 150 -1.51 -7.78 1.20
CA HIS A 150 -0.28 -8.15 1.89
C HIS A 150 -0.53 -9.18 3.00
N LEU A 151 -1.55 -8.97 3.85
CA LEU A 151 -1.90 -9.94 4.90
C LEU A 151 -2.36 -11.29 4.31
N LYS A 152 -3.17 -11.26 3.25
CA LYS A 152 -3.65 -12.48 2.58
C LYS A 152 -2.49 -13.25 1.93
N ALA A 153 -1.61 -12.56 1.21
CA ALA A 153 -0.44 -13.18 0.60
C ALA A 153 0.57 -13.69 1.66
N ALA A 154 0.76 -12.97 2.77
CA ALA A 154 1.55 -13.47 3.90
C ALA A 154 0.94 -14.73 4.52
N SER A 155 -0.39 -14.80 4.60
CA SER A 155 -1.11 -15.99 5.04
C SER A 155 -0.91 -17.18 4.08
N ASP A 156 -1.03 -16.97 2.77
CA ASP A 156 -0.84 -18.03 1.77
C ASP A 156 0.60 -18.59 1.76
N LEU A 157 1.59 -17.71 1.97
CA LEU A 157 3.00 -18.06 2.04
C LEU A 157 3.42 -18.57 3.43
N ALA A 158 2.53 -18.54 4.42
CA ALA A 158 2.78 -18.81 5.84
C ALA A 158 3.94 -18.01 6.45
N VAL A 159 4.06 -16.73 6.06
CA VAL A 159 4.97 -15.78 6.71
C VAL A 159 4.42 -15.45 8.11
N PRO A 160 5.21 -15.57 9.20
CA PRO A 160 4.75 -15.30 10.56
C PRO A 160 4.60 -13.79 10.74
N LEU A 161 3.38 -13.29 10.53
CA LEU A 161 3.09 -11.87 10.51
C LEU A 161 1.88 -11.56 11.39
N ILE A 162 1.94 -10.46 12.13
CA ILE A 162 0.84 -9.86 12.89
C ILE A 162 0.48 -8.53 12.22
N GLY A 163 -0.77 -8.36 11.81
CA GLY A 163 -1.29 -7.07 11.35
C GLY A 163 -1.71 -6.21 12.54
N VAL A 164 -1.50 -4.89 12.47
CA VAL A 164 -1.89 -3.94 13.51
C VAL A 164 -2.56 -2.71 12.90
N GLY A 165 -3.79 -2.42 13.33
CA GLY A 165 -4.59 -1.28 12.87
C GLY A 165 -5.56 -0.77 13.96
N LEU A 166 -6.49 0.08 13.55
CA LEU A 166 -7.57 0.59 14.41
C LEU A 166 -8.93 0.05 13.93
N LEU A 167 -9.88 -0.12 14.85
CA LEU A 167 -11.27 -0.47 14.54
C LEU A 167 -12.11 0.82 14.47
N TYR A 168 -12.34 1.34 13.28
CA TYR A 168 -13.15 2.54 13.09
C TYR A 168 -14.64 2.20 13.12
N ARG A 169 -15.38 2.86 14.01
CA ARG A 169 -16.83 2.68 14.19
C ARG A 169 -17.67 3.02 12.97
N HIS A 170 -17.20 3.95 12.15
CA HIS A 170 -17.89 4.38 10.94
C HIS A 170 -17.20 3.93 9.64
N GLY A 171 -16.08 3.19 9.75
CA GLY A 171 -15.19 2.95 8.62
C GLY A 171 -14.72 4.26 8.01
N TYR A 172 -14.78 4.36 6.67
CA TYR A 172 -14.56 5.61 5.95
C TYR A 172 -15.87 6.42 5.79
N PHE A 173 -16.65 6.13 4.75
CA PHE A 173 -18.05 6.56 4.61
C PHE A 173 -18.74 5.77 3.49
N ALA A 174 -20.08 5.71 3.57
CA ALA A 174 -20.94 5.23 2.51
C ALA A 174 -21.34 6.40 1.60
N GLN A 175 -21.07 6.27 0.31
CA GLN A 175 -21.35 7.31 -0.68
C GLN A 175 -22.79 7.19 -1.19
N SER A 176 -23.44 8.33 -1.40
CA SER A 176 -24.65 8.42 -2.21
C SER A 176 -24.60 9.68 -3.08
N LEU A 177 -25.49 9.78 -4.06
CA LEU A 177 -25.63 10.98 -4.89
C LEU A 177 -26.98 11.65 -4.59
N ASN A 178 -27.03 12.97 -4.64
CA ASN A 178 -28.30 13.69 -4.66
C ASN A 178 -28.84 13.87 -6.09
N ARG A 179 -29.98 14.55 -6.25
CA ARG A 179 -30.63 14.71 -7.56
C ARG A 179 -29.72 15.44 -8.56
N GLU A 180 -28.94 16.42 -8.10
CA GLU A 180 -28.01 17.22 -8.89
C GLU A 180 -26.66 16.52 -9.18
N GLY A 181 -26.49 15.28 -8.72
CA GLY A 181 -25.28 14.48 -8.92
C GLY A 181 -24.14 14.79 -7.95
N TRP A 182 -24.39 15.56 -6.88
CA TRP A 182 -23.40 15.78 -5.83
C TRP A 182 -23.25 14.55 -4.94
N GLN A 183 -22.00 14.25 -4.57
CA GLN A 183 -21.68 13.29 -3.53
C GLN A 183 -22.30 13.71 -2.19
N GLN A 184 -22.83 12.73 -1.46
CA GLN A 184 -23.33 12.82 -0.10
C GLN A 184 -22.72 11.70 0.73
N GLU A 185 -22.16 12.05 1.89
CA GLU A 185 -21.53 11.10 2.81
C GLU A 185 -22.52 10.63 3.89
N ARG A 186 -22.54 9.32 4.15
CA ARG A 186 -23.24 8.73 5.29
C ARG A 186 -22.26 7.91 6.12
N TYR A 187 -22.39 7.98 7.44
CA TYR A 187 -21.52 7.30 8.40
C TYR A 187 -22.34 6.25 9.16
N PRO A 188 -22.60 5.07 8.55
CA PRO A 188 -23.28 3.99 9.26
C PRO A 188 -22.46 3.57 10.48
N LEU A 189 -23.12 3.19 11.56
CA LEU A 189 -22.45 2.63 12.73
C LEU A 189 -22.18 1.15 12.47
N VAL A 190 -20.92 0.75 12.60
CA VAL A 190 -20.47 -0.63 12.58
C VAL A 190 -20.56 -1.18 13.99
N ASP A 191 -21.29 -2.27 14.17
CA ASP A 191 -21.43 -2.99 15.43
C ASP A 191 -20.35 -4.08 15.49
N PRO A 192 -19.33 -3.98 16.38
CA PRO A 192 -18.26 -4.97 16.48
C PRO A 192 -18.76 -6.40 16.71
N ASP A 193 -19.86 -6.58 17.44
CA ASP A 193 -20.43 -7.91 17.72
C ASP A 193 -21.01 -8.59 16.46
N GLY A 194 -21.36 -7.78 15.45
CA GLY A 194 -21.84 -8.20 14.13
C GLY A 194 -20.73 -8.36 13.09
N LEU A 195 -19.46 -8.25 13.49
CA LEU A 195 -18.30 -8.47 12.63
C LEU A 195 -17.66 -9.84 12.88
N PRO A 196 -16.93 -10.40 11.89
CA PRO A 196 -16.17 -11.65 12.03
C PRO A 196 -14.85 -11.42 12.81
N ILE A 197 -14.97 -10.90 14.03
CA ILE A 197 -13.86 -10.55 14.92
C ILE A 197 -14.13 -11.08 16.32
N SER A 198 -13.07 -11.23 17.11
CA SER A 198 -13.16 -11.68 18.49
C SER A 198 -12.37 -10.76 19.42
N LEU A 199 -12.86 -10.56 20.63
CA LEU A 199 -12.15 -9.77 21.62
C LEU A 199 -10.99 -10.59 22.20
N LEU A 200 -9.79 -10.01 22.26
CA LEU A 200 -8.65 -10.66 22.92
C LEU A 200 -8.92 -10.71 24.42
N ARG A 201 -8.77 -11.90 25.01
CA ARG A 201 -9.03 -12.15 26.43
C ARG A 201 -7.87 -12.87 27.10
N ASP A 202 -7.57 -12.46 28.33
CA ASP A 202 -6.72 -13.21 29.25
C ASP A 202 -7.62 -13.85 30.32
N GLY A 203 -7.95 -15.13 30.10
CA GLY A 203 -9.03 -15.78 30.85
C GLY A 203 -10.37 -15.09 30.63
N ASP A 204 -10.99 -14.61 31.71
CA ASP A 204 -12.27 -13.89 31.65
C ASP A 204 -12.12 -12.38 31.39
N ALA A 205 -10.91 -11.83 31.55
CA ALA A 205 -10.64 -10.39 31.42
C ALA A 205 -10.41 -10.00 29.95
N THR A 206 -10.96 -8.86 29.55
CA THR A 206 -10.64 -8.23 28.26
C THR A 206 -9.23 -7.67 28.29
N ALA A 207 -8.43 -7.99 27.27
CA ALA A 207 -7.11 -7.38 27.11
C ALA A 207 -7.27 -5.92 26.67
N THR A 208 -6.62 -5.01 27.39
CA THR A 208 -6.67 -3.57 27.12
C THR A 208 -5.26 -2.98 27.10
N VAL A 209 -5.09 -1.91 26.33
CA VAL A 209 -3.91 -1.04 26.40
C VAL A 209 -4.34 0.33 26.90
N THR A 210 -3.40 1.04 27.51
CA THR A 210 -3.65 2.37 28.06
C THR A 210 -2.54 3.31 27.63
N LEU A 211 -2.90 4.51 27.17
CA LEU A 211 -2.00 5.61 26.88
C LEU A 211 -2.30 6.75 27.86
N THR A 212 -1.27 7.30 28.48
CA THR A 212 -1.39 8.55 29.23
C THR A 212 -1.33 9.71 28.24
N LEU A 213 -2.23 10.68 28.41
CA LEU A 213 -2.37 11.88 27.60
C LEU A 213 -2.07 13.13 28.45
N PRO A 214 -1.86 14.30 27.83
CA PRO A 214 -1.61 15.54 28.55
C PRO A 214 -2.64 15.82 29.66
N GLY A 215 -2.16 16.28 30.81
CA GLY A 215 -3.00 16.51 31.99
C GLY A 215 -3.44 15.23 32.71
N ASN A 216 -2.66 14.15 32.61
CA ASN A 216 -2.93 12.84 33.21
C ASN A 216 -4.25 12.19 32.78
N ARG A 217 -4.77 12.59 31.62
CA ARG A 217 -5.89 11.91 30.96
C ARG A 217 -5.44 10.52 30.52
N GLN A 218 -6.38 9.58 30.45
CA GLN A 218 -6.11 8.20 30.06
C GLN A 218 -6.94 7.86 28.84
N LEU A 219 -6.30 7.31 27.82
CA LEU A 219 -6.93 6.71 26.66
C LEU A 219 -6.78 5.19 26.77
N HIS A 220 -7.88 4.52 27.09
CA HIS A 220 -7.97 3.06 27.09
C HIS A 220 -8.39 2.56 25.72
N ALA A 221 -7.86 1.42 25.30
CA ALA A 221 -8.36 0.73 24.11
C ALA A 221 -8.39 -0.77 24.32
N GLN A 222 -9.46 -1.40 23.87
CA GLN A 222 -9.61 -2.85 23.83
C GLN A 222 -9.03 -3.41 22.52
N ILE A 223 -8.63 -4.68 22.53
CA ILE A 223 -7.98 -5.32 21.38
C ILE A 223 -8.93 -6.32 20.74
N TRP A 224 -9.37 -6.04 19.52
CA TRP A 224 -10.09 -6.99 18.67
C TRP A 224 -9.12 -7.74 17.76
N VAL A 225 -9.40 -9.01 17.50
CA VAL A 225 -8.62 -9.89 16.62
C VAL A 225 -9.50 -10.36 15.47
N ALA A 226 -9.09 -10.03 14.25
CA ALA A 226 -9.61 -10.61 13.02
C ALA A 226 -8.61 -11.64 12.50
N GLN A 227 -9.03 -12.89 12.31
CA GLN A 227 -8.14 -13.94 11.80
C GLN A 227 -8.14 -13.94 10.27
N VAL A 228 -7.09 -13.43 9.64
CA VAL A 228 -6.91 -13.37 8.17
C VAL A 228 -6.14 -14.61 7.73
N GLY A 229 -6.84 -15.74 7.57
CA GLY A 229 -6.18 -17.01 7.29
C GLY A 229 -5.27 -17.41 8.45
N ARG A 230 -3.95 -17.35 8.26
CA ARG A 230 -2.91 -17.56 9.29
C ARG A 230 -2.57 -16.30 10.08
N VAL A 231 -2.82 -15.12 9.52
CA VAL A 231 -2.35 -13.85 10.05
C VAL A 231 -3.38 -13.26 11.03
N PRO A 232 -3.04 -13.06 12.32
CA PRO A 232 -3.88 -12.28 13.23
C PRO A 232 -3.76 -10.78 12.91
N LEU A 233 -4.90 -10.11 12.72
CA LEU A 233 -5.00 -8.66 12.60
C LEU A 233 -5.56 -8.09 13.91
N LEU A 234 -4.72 -7.38 14.65
CA LEU A 234 -5.07 -6.67 15.88
C LEU A 234 -5.66 -5.31 15.52
N MET A 235 -6.86 -5.02 16.02
CA MET A 235 -7.56 -3.75 15.81
C MET A 235 -7.90 -3.12 17.15
N LEU A 236 -7.30 -1.97 17.41
CA LEU A 236 -7.54 -1.24 18.66
C LEU A 236 -8.82 -0.41 18.56
N ASP A 237 -9.60 -0.43 19.62
CA ASP A 237 -10.88 0.27 19.72
C ASP A 237 -10.96 1.08 21.02
N SER A 238 -11.13 2.39 20.90
CA SER A 238 -11.23 3.30 22.05
C SER A 238 -12.67 3.55 22.51
N ASP A 239 -13.70 2.97 21.88
CA ASP A 239 -15.10 3.13 22.31
C ASP A 239 -15.42 2.30 23.56
N MET A 240 -14.82 2.71 24.68
CA MET A 240 -14.92 2.08 25.99
C MET A 240 -15.66 2.97 26.97
N GLU A 241 -16.41 2.38 27.90
CA GLU A 241 -17.18 3.14 28.90
C GLU A 241 -16.27 3.92 29.87
N GLU A 242 -15.06 3.43 30.09
CA GLU A 242 -14.02 4.02 30.92
C GLU A 242 -13.43 5.31 30.33
N ASN A 243 -13.53 5.48 29.01
CA ASN A 243 -13.04 6.67 28.34
C ASN A 243 -14.05 7.82 28.43
N GLU A 244 -13.52 9.03 28.52
CA GLU A 244 -14.29 10.26 28.31
C GLU A 244 -14.74 10.40 26.85
N PRO A 245 -15.75 11.23 26.53
CA PRO A 245 -16.32 11.31 25.19
C PRO A 245 -15.31 11.58 24.07
N ALA A 246 -14.29 12.42 24.30
CA ALA A 246 -13.27 12.74 23.30
C ALA A 246 -12.36 11.54 23.00
N GLU A 247 -11.98 10.78 24.02
CA GLU A 247 -11.15 9.57 23.90
C GLU A 247 -11.89 8.44 23.18
N ARG A 248 -13.20 8.30 23.40
CA ARG A 248 -14.04 7.35 22.64
C ARG A 248 -14.10 7.69 21.15
N GLU A 249 -14.00 8.97 20.82
CA GLU A 249 -14.04 9.41 19.43
C GLU A 249 -12.74 9.15 18.67
N VAL A 250 -11.62 8.82 19.33
CA VAL A 250 -10.34 8.56 18.64
C VAL A 250 -10.49 7.49 17.54
N THR A 251 -11.28 6.44 17.77
CA THR A 251 -11.62 5.41 16.75
C THR A 251 -12.97 5.63 16.06
N ASP A 252 -13.44 6.88 15.91
CA ASP A 252 -14.72 7.18 15.26
C ASP A 252 -14.74 6.82 13.78
N ARG A 253 -13.85 7.41 12.99
CA ARG A 253 -13.80 7.30 11.53
C ARG A 253 -12.38 7.44 11.00
N LEU A 254 -12.14 6.78 9.88
CA LEU A 254 -10.88 6.80 9.16
C LEU A 254 -10.68 8.16 8.47
N TYR A 255 -9.51 8.78 8.66
CA TYR A 255 -9.16 10.10 8.10
C TYR A 255 -10.11 11.25 8.49
N GLY A 256 -10.70 11.18 9.70
CA GLY A 256 -11.57 12.22 10.24
C GLY A 256 -10.93 13.08 11.32
N GLY A 257 -11.70 14.08 11.78
CA GLY A 257 -11.35 14.89 12.95
C GLY A 257 -10.42 16.08 12.68
N THR A 258 -9.97 16.69 13.77
CA THR A 258 -8.99 17.80 13.76
C THR A 258 -7.55 17.27 13.66
N THR A 259 -6.57 18.16 13.53
CA THR A 259 -5.15 17.80 13.58
C THR A 259 -4.78 17.02 14.86
N GLU A 260 -5.30 17.43 16.01
CA GLU A 260 -5.06 16.70 17.27
C GLU A 260 -5.75 15.33 17.29
N HIS A 261 -6.96 15.23 16.76
CA HIS A 261 -7.65 13.93 16.61
C HIS A 261 -6.83 12.95 15.79
N ARG A 262 -6.26 13.42 14.68
CA ARG A 262 -5.37 12.63 13.81
C ARG A 262 -4.10 12.21 14.55
N LEU A 263 -3.49 13.10 15.33
CA LEU A 263 -2.35 12.74 16.17
C LEU A 263 -2.70 11.64 17.18
N LEU A 264 -3.85 11.74 17.86
CA LEU A 264 -4.31 10.72 18.81
C LEU A 264 -4.55 9.37 18.14
N GLN A 265 -5.08 9.35 16.91
CA GLN A 265 -5.19 8.13 16.11
C GLN A 265 -3.81 7.51 15.83
N GLU A 266 -2.83 8.32 15.44
CA GLU A 266 -1.47 7.84 15.16
C GLU A 266 -0.71 7.41 16.43
N LEU A 267 -0.94 8.08 17.56
CA LEU A 267 -0.43 7.65 18.87
C LEU A 267 -1.03 6.31 19.27
N LEU A 268 -2.35 6.13 19.16
CA LEU A 268 -2.99 4.86 19.47
C LEU A 268 -2.50 3.74 18.54
N LEU A 269 -2.35 4.02 17.24
CA LEU A 269 -1.85 3.06 16.26
C LEU A 269 -0.38 2.67 16.53
N GLY A 270 0.50 3.66 16.74
CA GLY A 270 1.93 3.43 16.95
C GLY A 270 2.25 2.91 18.35
N VAL A 271 1.96 3.70 19.38
CA VAL A 271 2.25 3.37 20.78
C VAL A 271 1.33 2.27 21.28
N GLY A 272 0.02 2.45 21.15
CA GLY A 272 -0.98 1.46 21.56
C GLY A 272 -0.82 0.14 20.80
N GLY A 273 -0.51 0.21 19.51
CA GLY A 273 -0.28 -0.98 18.69
C GLY A 273 0.94 -1.81 19.13
N VAL A 274 2.06 -1.20 19.52
CA VAL A 274 3.20 -1.95 20.10
C VAL A 274 2.77 -2.68 21.38
N ARG A 275 2.07 -1.97 22.28
CA ARG A 275 1.56 -2.57 23.52
C ARG A 275 0.57 -3.71 23.25
N ALA A 276 -0.29 -3.57 22.25
CA ALA A 276 -1.23 -4.60 21.84
C ALA A 276 -0.51 -5.85 21.29
N VAL A 277 0.55 -5.66 20.50
CA VAL A 277 1.40 -6.77 20.05
C VAL A 277 2.06 -7.49 21.22
N ARG A 278 2.58 -6.77 22.22
CA ARG A 278 3.16 -7.38 23.43
C ARG A 278 2.13 -8.24 24.16
N GLU A 279 0.93 -7.70 24.35
CA GLU A 279 -0.14 -8.37 25.07
C GLU A 279 -0.65 -9.60 24.32
N PHE A 280 -0.83 -9.49 22.99
CA PHE A 280 -1.20 -10.62 22.15
C PHE A 280 -0.16 -11.74 22.20
N CYS A 281 1.13 -11.43 22.08
CA CYS A 281 2.20 -12.44 22.18
C CYS A 281 2.22 -13.09 23.57
N ARG A 282 2.04 -12.32 24.65
CA ARG A 282 2.00 -12.82 26.02
C ARG A 282 0.84 -13.79 26.25
N ILE A 283 -0.37 -13.42 25.80
CA ILE A 283 -1.60 -14.21 26.01
C ILE A 283 -1.59 -15.47 25.15
N THR A 284 -1.21 -15.34 23.87
CA THR A 284 -1.36 -16.44 22.90
C THR A 284 -0.13 -17.33 22.77
N GLY A 285 1.02 -16.88 23.28
CA GLY A 285 2.31 -17.53 23.04
C GLY A 285 2.86 -17.31 21.63
N HIS A 286 2.25 -16.43 20.83
CA HIS A 286 2.77 -16.09 19.51
C HIS A 286 4.20 -15.51 19.63
N PRO A 287 5.17 -15.95 18.81
CA PRO A 287 6.52 -15.39 18.81
C PRO A 287 6.53 -13.87 18.74
N ALA A 288 7.37 -13.23 19.56
CA ALA A 288 7.53 -11.79 19.56
C ALA A 288 8.17 -11.31 18.24
N PRO A 289 7.67 -10.22 17.63
CA PRO A 289 8.25 -9.68 16.40
C PRO A 289 9.67 -9.15 16.58
N GLU A 290 10.55 -9.51 15.65
CA GLU A 290 11.89 -8.92 15.54
C GLU A 290 11.95 -7.84 14.44
N VAL A 291 10.97 -7.83 13.53
CA VAL A 291 10.78 -6.83 12.49
C VAL A 291 9.47 -6.08 12.70
N PHE A 292 9.53 -4.75 12.62
CA PHE A 292 8.39 -3.83 12.66
C PHE A 292 8.32 -3.06 11.34
N HIS A 293 7.20 -3.18 10.64
CA HIS A 293 7.00 -2.54 9.34
C HIS A 293 5.91 -1.46 9.47
N THR A 294 6.29 -0.22 9.20
CA THR A 294 5.38 0.92 9.07
C THR A 294 4.93 1.11 7.62
N ASN A 295 3.63 0.94 7.37
CA ASN A 295 3.00 1.21 6.08
C ASN A 295 2.58 2.69 6.01
N GLU A 296 3.45 3.54 5.45
CA GLU A 296 3.41 5.01 5.55
C GLU A 296 3.71 5.55 6.97
N GLY A 297 3.87 6.86 7.11
CA GLY A 297 4.27 7.54 8.36
C GLY A 297 3.29 7.40 9.53
N HIS A 298 2.04 6.99 9.28
CA HIS A 298 0.95 7.01 10.27
C HIS A 298 1.19 6.17 11.54
N ALA A 299 2.05 5.16 11.46
CA ALA A 299 2.38 4.30 12.59
C ALA A 299 3.80 4.57 13.15
N GLY A 300 4.44 5.66 12.74
CA GLY A 300 5.86 5.92 13.03
C GLY A 300 6.17 6.01 14.53
N PHE A 301 5.19 6.39 15.37
CA PHE A 301 5.36 6.44 16.84
C PHE A 301 5.64 5.07 17.48
N LEU A 302 5.45 3.96 16.75
CA LEU A 302 5.88 2.64 17.21
C LEU A 302 7.38 2.60 17.52
N GLY A 303 8.20 3.36 16.78
CA GLY A 303 9.65 3.39 17.03
C GLY A 303 9.97 4.12 18.33
N ILE A 304 9.21 5.18 18.66
CA ILE A 304 9.36 5.91 19.92
C ILE A 304 8.94 5.04 21.11
N GLU A 305 7.83 4.31 21.02
CA GLU A 305 7.43 3.38 22.11
C GLU A 305 8.48 2.29 22.32
N ARG A 306 9.06 1.74 21.25
CA ARG A 306 10.15 0.76 21.36
C ARG A 306 11.40 1.35 22.02
N ILE A 307 11.76 2.59 21.70
CA ILE A 307 12.86 3.30 22.38
C ILE A 307 12.55 3.49 23.86
N ARG A 308 11.30 3.86 24.19
CA ARG A 308 10.84 4.02 25.57
C ARG A 308 10.91 2.71 26.36
N GLU A 309 10.44 1.59 25.80
CA GLU A 309 10.55 0.25 26.41
C GLU A 309 12.03 -0.06 26.74
N LEU A 310 12.93 0.16 25.79
CA LEU A 310 14.36 -0.10 25.96
C LEU A 310 15.02 0.81 27.01
N ALA A 311 14.64 2.09 27.05
CA ALA A 311 15.16 3.03 28.03
C ALA A 311 14.64 2.73 29.45
N ALA A 312 13.34 2.51 29.59
CA ALA A 312 12.69 2.31 30.89
C ALA A 312 12.96 0.92 31.47
N ASP A 313 12.87 -0.14 30.66
CA ASP A 313 12.91 -1.52 31.16
C ASP A 313 14.33 -2.10 31.14
N GLN A 314 15.18 -1.67 30.20
CA GLN A 314 16.56 -2.16 30.03
C GLN A 314 17.63 -1.13 30.43
N GLY A 315 17.25 0.11 30.75
CA GLY A 315 18.17 1.16 31.18
C GLY A 315 19.14 1.64 30.10
N LEU A 316 18.77 1.49 28.81
CA LEU A 316 19.61 1.96 27.71
C LEU A 316 19.50 3.48 27.53
N ASP A 317 20.60 4.13 27.12
CA ASP A 317 20.55 5.51 26.68
C ASP A 317 19.81 5.63 25.33
N PHE A 318 19.31 6.84 25.04
CA PHE A 318 18.50 7.09 23.85
C PHE A 318 19.18 6.68 22.54
N ASP A 319 20.47 7.00 22.37
CA ASP A 319 21.16 6.75 21.10
C ASP A 319 21.35 5.23 20.91
N THR A 320 21.70 4.49 21.96
CA THR A 320 21.74 3.01 21.92
C THR A 320 20.36 2.42 21.64
N ALA A 321 19.31 2.87 22.34
CA ALA A 321 17.95 2.38 22.16
C ALA A 321 17.40 2.66 20.74
N LEU A 322 17.75 3.83 20.17
CA LEU A 322 17.43 4.19 18.80
C LEU A 322 18.04 3.19 17.81
N GLU A 323 19.30 2.80 17.96
CA GLU A 323 19.93 1.84 17.05
C GLU A 323 19.27 0.45 17.13
N VAL A 324 18.92 -0.03 18.33
CA VAL A 324 18.18 -1.30 18.52
C VAL A 324 16.80 -1.21 17.84
N ALA A 325 16.07 -0.12 18.07
CA ALA A 325 14.76 0.08 17.46
C ALA A 325 14.89 0.13 15.92
N ARG A 326 15.86 0.90 15.42
CA ARG A 326 16.11 1.14 13.99
C ARG A 326 16.48 -0.12 13.23
N GLY A 327 17.34 -0.98 13.78
CA GLY A 327 17.80 -2.21 13.12
C GLY A 327 16.68 -3.17 12.71
N GLY A 328 15.60 -3.22 13.49
CA GLY A 328 14.41 -4.04 13.21
C GLY A 328 13.26 -3.31 12.51
N THR A 329 13.43 -2.06 12.06
CA THR A 329 12.33 -1.27 11.48
C THR A 329 12.44 -1.12 9.97
N VAL A 330 11.34 -1.36 9.27
CA VAL A 330 11.16 -1.15 7.83
C VAL A 330 10.08 -0.09 7.60
N PHE A 331 10.36 0.90 6.74
CA PHE A 331 9.42 1.97 6.38
C PHE A 331 9.07 1.94 4.90
N THR A 332 7.79 1.80 4.56
CA THR A 332 7.31 1.96 3.18
C THR A 332 6.65 3.33 3.02
N THR A 333 7.03 4.09 2.00
CA THR A 333 6.33 5.31 1.60
C THR A 333 5.48 5.09 0.34
N HIS A 334 4.26 5.62 0.35
CA HIS A 334 3.28 5.49 -0.73
C HIS A 334 2.95 6.82 -1.40
N THR A 335 3.53 7.91 -0.89
CA THR A 335 3.14 9.27 -1.20
C THR A 335 4.09 9.87 -2.24
N PRO A 336 3.62 10.19 -3.45
CA PRO A 336 4.47 10.76 -4.51
C PRO A 336 4.58 12.29 -4.44
N VAL A 337 3.87 12.95 -3.51
CA VAL A 337 3.82 14.41 -3.37
C VAL A 337 3.87 14.85 -1.91
N PRO A 338 4.62 15.91 -1.54
CA PRO A 338 4.76 16.33 -0.15
C PRO A 338 3.44 16.65 0.57
N ALA A 339 2.41 17.07 -0.15
CA ALA A 339 1.10 17.42 0.41
C ALA A 339 0.32 16.20 0.96
N GLY A 340 0.71 14.98 0.62
CA GLY A 340 0.11 13.74 1.15
C GLY A 340 0.75 13.23 2.44
N ILE A 341 1.79 13.89 2.94
CA ILE A 341 2.52 13.49 4.16
C ILE A 341 1.92 14.21 5.37
N ASP A 342 1.57 13.46 6.40
CA ASP A 342 1.07 14.01 7.66
C ASP A 342 2.17 14.84 8.36
N ARG A 343 1.80 16.07 8.72
CA ARG A 343 2.63 17.05 9.43
C ARG A 343 1.86 17.59 10.63
N PHE A 344 2.49 17.57 11.80
CA PHE A 344 1.91 18.09 13.04
C PHE A 344 2.67 19.34 13.51
N PRO A 345 2.01 20.33 14.12
CA PRO A 345 2.71 21.41 14.81
C PRO A 345 3.64 20.86 15.89
N VAL A 346 4.85 21.41 15.99
CA VAL A 346 5.85 20.96 16.98
C VAL A 346 5.31 21.06 18.41
N GLU A 347 4.55 22.11 18.72
CA GLU A 347 3.99 22.33 20.06
C GLU A 347 3.02 21.22 20.46
N LEU A 348 2.32 20.64 19.48
CA LEU A 348 1.40 19.54 19.72
C LEU A 348 2.17 18.26 20.07
N ILE A 349 3.26 17.97 19.37
CA ILE A 349 4.15 16.85 19.72
C ILE A 349 4.75 17.06 21.11
N GLN A 350 5.18 18.28 21.45
CA GLN A 350 5.74 18.59 22.76
C GLN A 350 4.76 18.33 23.90
N GLN A 351 3.48 18.61 23.69
CA GLN A 351 2.43 18.35 24.68
C GLN A 351 2.26 16.86 24.93
N HIS A 352 2.06 16.08 23.86
CA HIS A 352 1.75 14.64 23.94
C HIS A 352 2.96 13.77 24.31
N PHE A 353 4.19 14.24 24.08
CA PHE A 353 5.43 13.56 24.50
C PHE A 353 6.10 14.21 25.71
N SER A 354 5.37 15.01 26.48
CA SER A 354 5.86 15.52 27.76
C SER A 354 6.13 14.37 28.75
N PRO A 355 7.03 14.53 29.74
CA PRO A 355 7.32 13.49 30.74
C PRO A 355 6.06 12.99 31.47
N ASP A 356 5.09 13.86 31.73
CA ASP A 356 3.83 13.50 32.38
C ASP A 356 2.93 12.64 31.47
N ALA A 357 2.99 12.84 30.15
CA ALA A 357 2.15 12.13 29.18
C ALA A 357 2.79 10.82 28.70
N PHE A 358 4.07 10.82 28.36
CA PHE A 358 4.73 9.67 27.74
C PHE A 358 5.66 8.89 28.68
N GLY A 359 6.03 9.49 29.82
CA GLY A 359 6.93 8.93 30.81
C GLY A 359 8.37 9.45 30.69
N GLU A 360 9.16 9.18 31.72
CA GLU A 360 10.59 9.52 31.75
C GLU A 360 11.42 8.56 30.87
N GLY A 361 12.57 9.01 30.38
CA GLY A 361 13.55 8.15 29.68
C GLY A 361 13.76 8.44 28.19
N VAL A 362 12.86 9.20 27.55
CA VAL A 362 13.02 9.64 26.15
C VAL A 362 13.02 11.17 26.10
N PRO A 363 14.15 11.84 25.85
CA PRO A 363 14.20 13.30 25.84
C PRO A 363 13.38 13.88 24.69
N ILE A 364 12.53 14.86 24.98
CA ILE A 364 11.62 15.48 24.01
C ILE A 364 12.33 16.10 22.81
N ASP A 365 13.46 16.77 23.03
CA ASP A 365 14.25 17.38 21.95
C ASP A 365 14.74 16.31 20.96
N ARG A 366 15.09 15.12 21.47
CA ARG A 366 15.50 13.99 20.63
C ARG A 366 14.35 13.40 19.84
N ILE A 367 13.13 13.45 20.38
CA ILE A 367 11.91 13.09 19.62
C ILE A 367 11.70 14.08 18.49
N LEU A 368 11.74 15.39 18.78
CA LEU A 368 11.53 16.45 17.78
C LEU A 368 12.55 16.38 16.64
N GLU A 369 13.81 16.09 16.95
CA GLU A 369 14.84 15.84 15.93
C GLU A 369 14.49 14.71 14.97
N LEU A 370 13.71 13.70 15.37
CA LEU A 370 13.32 12.62 14.46
C LEU A 370 12.32 13.10 13.38
N GLY A 371 11.47 14.07 13.67
CA GLY A 371 10.48 14.59 12.72
C GLY A 371 10.86 15.92 12.06
N ALA A 372 11.98 16.54 12.45
CA ALA A 372 12.36 17.88 11.99
C ALA A 372 12.72 17.93 10.50
N GLU A 373 12.19 18.93 9.79
CA GLU A 373 12.64 19.32 8.44
C GLU A 373 13.84 20.27 8.53
N ASP A 374 14.98 19.78 9.03
CA ASP A 374 16.21 20.53 9.34
C ASP A 374 17.21 20.65 8.17
N PHE A 375 16.69 20.58 6.94
CA PHE A 375 17.45 20.72 5.70
C PHE A 375 17.05 22.00 4.94
N GLU A 376 17.80 22.36 3.91
CA GLU A 376 17.51 23.54 3.08
C GLU A 376 16.10 23.45 2.46
N GLY A 377 15.27 24.46 2.73
CA GLY A 377 13.87 24.51 2.26
C GLY A 377 12.87 23.76 3.15
N GLY A 378 13.31 23.15 4.25
CA GLY A 378 12.44 22.52 5.24
C GLY A 378 11.75 23.51 6.19
N ASP A 379 10.64 23.08 6.80
CA ASP A 379 9.89 23.85 7.80
C ASP A 379 10.15 23.34 9.24
N LEU A 380 10.87 24.13 10.04
CA LEU A 380 11.17 23.81 11.44
C LEU A 380 9.95 23.90 12.39
N GLY A 381 8.84 24.50 11.93
CA GLY A 381 7.61 24.62 12.72
C GLY A 381 6.75 23.36 12.74
N VAL A 382 7.11 22.34 11.94
CA VAL A 382 6.34 21.10 11.79
C VAL A 382 7.16 19.86 12.12
N PHE A 383 6.44 18.84 12.55
CA PHE A 383 6.92 17.49 12.75
C PHE A 383 6.41 16.61 11.61
N ASN A 384 7.32 16.16 10.76
CA ASN A 384 7.02 15.39 9.55
C ASN A 384 7.12 13.88 9.83
N MET A 385 5.99 13.19 9.67
CA MET A 385 5.88 11.75 9.99
C MET A 385 6.69 10.86 9.05
N ALA A 386 6.87 11.25 7.78
CA ALA A 386 7.68 10.47 6.84
C ALA A 386 9.17 10.59 7.15
N ILE A 387 9.64 11.78 7.54
CA ILE A 387 11.04 11.98 7.98
C ILE A 387 11.31 11.17 9.24
N MET A 388 10.38 11.18 10.20
CA MET A 388 10.48 10.32 11.38
C MET A 388 10.54 8.85 10.99
N GLY A 389 9.71 8.40 10.04
CA GLY A 389 9.78 7.05 9.48
C GLY A 389 11.18 6.71 8.94
N LEU A 390 11.78 7.58 8.14
CA LEU A 390 13.12 7.39 7.57
C LEU A 390 14.24 7.40 8.63
N ARG A 391 14.11 8.24 9.66
CA ARG A 391 15.06 8.32 10.79
C ARG A 391 14.92 7.18 11.80
N LEU A 392 13.73 6.59 11.92
CA LEU A 392 13.47 5.42 12.77
C LEU A 392 13.64 4.08 12.06
N ALA A 393 13.63 4.04 10.72
CA ALA A 393 13.80 2.80 9.96
C ALA A 393 15.21 2.66 9.37
N GLN A 394 15.86 1.51 9.60
CA GLN A 394 17.14 1.22 8.94
C GLN A 394 16.96 1.00 7.43
N ARG A 395 15.78 0.52 7.01
CA ARG A 395 15.47 0.20 5.61
C ARG A 395 14.17 0.86 5.19
N ALA A 396 14.17 1.44 3.99
CA ALA A 396 13.01 2.09 3.42
C ALA A 396 12.80 1.76 1.95
N ASN A 397 11.55 1.77 1.49
CA ASN A 397 11.23 1.54 0.08
C ASN A 397 10.06 2.38 -0.45
N GLY A 398 10.12 2.68 -1.74
CA GLY A 398 8.97 3.05 -2.56
C GLY A 398 8.25 1.83 -3.14
N VAL A 399 7.12 2.08 -3.81
CA VAL A 399 6.11 1.04 -4.15
C VAL A 399 5.98 0.70 -5.64
N SER A 400 6.88 1.28 -6.43
CA SER A 400 7.20 0.95 -7.83
C SER A 400 8.61 1.50 -8.13
N LYS A 401 9.23 1.10 -9.23
CA LYS A 401 10.56 1.64 -9.59
C LYS A 401 10.55 3.14 -9.81
N LEU A 402 9.58 3.66 -10.57
CA LEU A 402 9.44 5.09 -10.82
C LEU A 402 9.18 5.85 -9.51
N HIS A 403 8.32 5.32 -8.64
CA HIS A 403 8.09 5.91 -7.32
C HIS A 403 9.33 5.92 -6.44
N GLY A 404 10.19 4.89 -6.53
CA GLY A 404 11.49 4.91 -5.87
C GLY A 404 12.35 6.09 -6.31
N VAL A 405 12.37 6.41 -7.60
CA VAL A 405 13.08 7.59 -8.13
C VAL A 405 12.48 8.88 -7.56
N VAL A 406 11.15 9.02 -7.61
CA VAL A 406 10.42 10.18 -7.04
C VAL A 406 10.69 10.33 -5.55
N SER A 407 10.62 9.24 -4.77
CA SER A 407 10.84 9.25 -3.32
C SER A 407 12.25 9.69 -2.97
N ARG A 408 13.26 9.17 -3.67
CA ARG A 408 14.65 9.57 -3.44
C ARG A 408 14.91 11.05 -3.76
N GLY A 409 14.27 11.58 -4.80
CA GLY A 409 14.30 13.02 -5.10
C GLY A 409 13.57 13.86 -4.04
N MET A 410 12.40 13.41 -3.59
CA MET A 410 11.57 14.13 -2.60
C MET A 410 12.25 14.24 -1.22
N PHE A 411 13.04 13.22 -0.83
CA PHE A 411 13.71 13.18 0.47
C PHE A 411 15.23 13.43 0.38
N SER A 412 15.74 13.89 -0.76
CA SER A 412 17.19 14.10 -0.95
C SER A 412 17.79 15.10 0.04
N GLY A 413 17.00 16.05 0.56
CA GLY A 413 17.41 17.00 1.60
C GLY A 413 17.94 16.34 2.88
N LEU A 414 17.55 15.09 3.18
CA LEU A 414 18.10 14.33 4.32
C LEU A 414 19.50 13.75 4.05
N TRP A 415 19.96 13.75 2.80
CA TRP A 415 21.25 13.23 2.35
C TRP A 415 21.97 14.23 1.43
N PRO A 416 22.27 15.46 1.90
CA PRO A 416 22.76 16.54 1.05
C PRO A 416 24.11 16.25 0.37
N SER A 417 24.91 15.33 0.91
CA SER A 417 26.19 14.90 0.33
C SER A 417 26.07 13.79 -0.71
N PHE A 418 24.85 13.42 -1.12
CA PHE A 418 24.59 12.32 -2.03
C PHE A 418 23.61 12.72 -3.14
N ASP A 419 23.84 12.16 -4.33
CA ASP A 419 22.86 12.23 -5.41
C ASP A 419 21.58 11.47 -5.05
N ALA A 420 20.46 11.84 -5.65
CA ALA A 420 19.19 11.14 -5.46
C ALA A 420 19.27 9.64 -5.82
N THR A 421 20.22 9.19 -6.62
CA THR A 421 20.41 7.75 -6.89
C THR A 421 21.03 6.97 -5.72
N ASP A 422 21.70 7.67 -4.80
CA ASP A 422 22.41 7.10 -3.66
C ASP A 422 21.58 7.13 -2.36
N VAL A 423 20.50 7.92 -2.32
CA VAL A 423 19.55 7.96 -1.20
C VAL A 423 19.06 6.55 -0.89
N PRO A 424 19.14 6.07 0.38
CA PRO A 424 18.92 4.68 0.77
C PRO A 424 17.44 4.27 0.83
N ILE A 425 16.68 4.60 -0.23
CA ILE A 425 15.28 4.19 -0.43
C ILE A 425 15.24 3.26 -1.65
N THR A 426 14.97 1.97 -1.42
CA THR A 426 14.83 0.97 -2.48
C THR A 426 13.42 0.99 -3.10
N SER A 427 13.06 -0.03 -3.86
CA SER A 427 11.71 -0.19 -4.43
C SER A 427 11.28 -1.64 -4.39
N ILE A 428 10.07 -1.86 -3.88
CA ILE A 428 9.33 -3.13 -3.95
C ILE A 428 8.02 -2.81 -4.67
N THR A 429 7.86 -3.30 -5.90
CA THR A 429 6.64 -3.01 -6.65
C THR A 429 5.47 -3.75 -6.05
N ASN A 430 4.35 -3.04 -5.84
CA ASN A 430 3.15 -3.65 -5.27
C ASN A 430 2.67 -4.86 -6.09
N GLY A 431 1.85 -5.70 -5.44
CA GLY A 431 1.11 -6.77 -6.08
C GLY A 431 -0.31 -6.85 -5.53
N VAL A 432 -1.13 -7.68 -6.18
CA VAL A 432 -2.53 -7.89 -5.81
C VAL A 432 -2.81 -9.37 -5.56
N HIS A 433 -3.73 -9.64 -4.64
CA HIS A 433 -4.01 -11.00 -4.19
C HIS A 433 -4.96 -11.72 -5.15
N ALA A 434 -4.40 -12.55 -6.04
CA ALA A 434 -5.15 -13.19 -7.13
C ALA A 434 -6.41 -13.94 -6.66
N PRO A 435 -6.40 -14.77 -5.59
CA PRO A 435 -7.62 -15.45 -5.12
C PRO A 435 -8.76 -14.50 -4.70
N THR A 436 -8.47 -13.24 -4.35
CA THR A 436 -9.50 -12.23 -4.07
C THR A 436 -10.08 -11.60 -5.33
N TRP A 437 -9.24 -11.37 -6.33
CA TRP A 437 -9.56 -10.46 -7.44
C TRP A 437 -9.85 -11.18 -8.76
N VAL A 438 -9.42 -12.43 -8.93
CA VAL A 438 -9.67 -13.23 -10.14
C VAL A 438 -11.03 -13.90 -10.03
N ALA A 439 -11.85 -13.75 -11.07
CA ALA A 439 -13.13 -14.46 -11.15
C ALA A 439 -12.92 -15.98 -11.25
N ARG A 440 -13.82 -16.76 -10.63
CA ARG A 440 -13.76 -18.24 -10.64
C ARG A 440 -13.66 -18.79 -12.07
N GLU A 441 -14.41 -18.22 -13.01
CA GLU A 441 -14.38 -18.63 -14.40
C GLU A 441 -13.02 -18.36 -15.08
N ILE A 442 -12.36 -17.25 -14.76
CA ILE A 442 -11.01 -16.99 -15.28
C ILE A 442 -10.02 -17.97 -14.65
N HIS A 443 -10.15 -18.22 -13.35
CA HIS A 443 -9.35 -19.21 -12.65
C HIS A 443 -9.50 -20.60 -13.30
N ASP A 444 -10.71 -21.06 -13.58
CA ASP A 444 -10.94 -22.36 -14.23
C ASP A 444 -10.34 -22.45 -15.64
N LEU A 445 -10.15 -21.32 -16.34
CA LEU A 445 -9.47 -21.27 -17.63
C LEU A 445 -7.95 -21.27 -17.52
N THR A 446 -7.38 -20.71 -16.45
CA THR A 446 -5.93 -20.48 -16.33
C THR A 446 -5.23 -21.58 -15.53
N TYR A 447 -5.86 -22.09 -14.46
CA TYR A 447 -5.26 -23.04 -13.53
C TYR A 447 -5.46 -24.48 -14.03
N ALA A 448 -4.37 -25.22 -14.21
CA ALA A 448 -4.47 -26.67 -14.40
C ALA A 448 -4.99 -27.32 -13.10
N ALA A 449 -5.68 -28.47 -13.21
CA ALA A 449 -6.18 -29.24 -12.07
C ALA A 449 -5.09 -29.88 -11.17
N THR A 450 -3.91 -29.25 -11.07
CA THR A 450 -2.78 -29.68 -10.26
C THR A 450 -2.69 -28.81 -9.01
N ASP A 451 -2.83 -29.46 -7.86
CA ASP A 451 -2.88 -28.97 -6.48
C ASP A 451 -1.62 -28.24 -5.96
N THR A 452 -0.75 -27.76 -6.84
CA THR A 452 0.52 -27.15 -6.43
C THR A 452 0.30 -25.68 -6.10
N ALA A 453 0.40 -25.35 -4.81
CA ALA A 453 0.38 -24.01 -4.23
C ALA A 453 1.53 -23.08 -4.70
N ASP A 454 2.25 -23.46 -5.76
CA ASP A 454 3.31 -22.67 -6.36
C ASP A 454 2.76 -21.80 -7.47
N ALA A 455 2.93 -20.49 -7.28
CA ALA A 455 2.42 -19.44 -8.16
C ALA A 455 2.93 -19.51 -9.62
N ASP A 456 3.94 -20.35 -9.87
CA ASP A 456 4.62 -20.44 -11.15
C ASP A 456 3.90 -21.35 -12.16
N GLY A 457 3.03 -22.27 -11.70
CA GLY A 457 2.23 -23.16 -12.58
C GLY A 457 0.85 -22.61 -12.98
N ILE A 458 0.48 -21.43 -12.49
CA ILE A 458 -0.89 -20.88 -12.51
C ILE A 458 -1.43 -20.56 -13.91
N PHE A 459 -0.56 -20.37 -14.91
CA PHE A 459 -0.94 -19.74 -16.18
C PHE A 459 -0.82 -20.67 -17.41
N GLU A 460 -0.52 -21.95 -17.21
CA GLU A 460 -0.36 -22.93 -18.29
C GLU A 460 -1.70 -23.45 -18.87
N GLY A 461 -2.79 -23.39 -18.11
CA GLY A 461 -4.11 -23.89 -18.52
C GLY A 461 -4.68 -23.16 -19.73
N LEU A 462 -4.33 -21.89 -19.92
CA LEU A 462 -4.78 -21.06 -21.03
C LEU A 462 -4.43 -21.68 -22.40
N ASP A 463 -3.29 -22.36 -22.53
CA ASP A 463 -2.85 -22.93 -23.82
C ASP A 463 -3.77 -24.03 -24.34
N LYS A 464 -4.58 -24.62 -23.45
CA LYS A 464 -5.54 -25.69 -23.78
C LYS A 464 -6.95 -25.16 -24.06
N THR A 465 -7.18 -23.88 -23.78
CA THR A 465 -8.49 -23.23 -23.96
C THR A 465 -8.57 -22.63 -25.36
N THR A 466 -9.70 -22.79 -26.05
CA THR A 466 -9.92 -22.17 -27.37
C THR A 466 -10.27 -20.68 -27.27
N ASP A 467 -10.00 -19.91 -28.32
CA ASP A 467 -10.30 -18.47 -28.33
C ASP A 467 -11.80 -18.17 -28.13
N ALA A 468 -12.67 -19.02 -28.68
CA ALA A 468 -14.12 -18.92 -28.50
C ALA A 468 -14.54 -19.11 -27.04
N GLN A 469 -13.89 -20.03 -26.30
CA GLN A 469 -14.17 -20.25 -24.88
C GLN A 469 -13.74 -19.05 -24.01
N ILE A 470 -12.58 -18.46 -24.30
CA ILE A 470 -12.11 -17.25 -23.62
C ILE A 470 -13.09 -16.10 -23.87
N TRP A 471 -13.46 -15.88 -25.13
CA TRP A 471 -14.37 -14.82 -25.54
C TRP A 471 -15.75 -14.96 -24.87
N GLU A 472 -16.34 -16.16 -24.90
CA GLU A 472 -17.62 -16.42 -24.25
C GLU A 472 -17.54 -16.22 -22.73
N THR A 473 -16.44 -16.66 -22.10
CA THR A 473 -16.22 -16.44 -20.67
C THR A 473 -16.18 -14.96 -20.32
N LYS A 474 -15.43 -14.15 -21.10
CA LYS A 474 -15.40 -12.69 -20.92
C LYS A 474 -16.77 -12.06 -21.14
N ARG A 475 -17.54 -12.53 -22.13
CA ARG A 475 -18.92 -12.07 -22.37
C ARG A 475 -19.84 -12.37 -21.18
N ILE A 476 -19.77 -13.56 -20.59
CA ILE A 476 -20.54 -13.93 -19.38
C ILE A 476 -20.18 -13.02 -18.20
N LEU A 477 -18.89 -12.77 -17.98
CA LEU A 477 -18.42 -11.91 -16.89
C LEU A 477 -18.90 -10.46 -17.09
N ARG A 478 -18.87 -9.95 -18.31
CA ARG A 478 -19.41 -8.64 -18.68
C ARG A 478 -20.92 -8.56 -18.44
N GLN A 479 -21.68 -9.58 -18.85
CA GLN A 479 -23.13 -9.64 -18.61
C GLN A 479 -23.46 -9.56 -17.11
N ARG A 480 -22.77 -10.35 -16.28
CA ARG A 480 -22.99 -10.32 -14.83
C ARG A 480 -22.68 -8.97 -14.22
N PHE A 481 -21.59 -8.34 -14.65
CA PHE A 481 -21.23 -7.00 -14.19
C PHE A 481 -22.25 -5.94 -14.62
N ILE A 482 -22.78 -6.04 -15.84
CA ILE A 482 -23.84 -5.17 -16.33
C ILE A 482 -25.12 -5.33 -15.49
N ASP A 483 -25.51 -6.56 -15.15
CA ASP A 483 -26.71 -6.79 -14.34
C ASP A 483 -26.56 -6.23 -12.92
N ASP A 484 -25.38 -6.40 -12.29
CA ASP A 484 -25.07 -5.76 -11.00
C ASP A 484 -25.07 -4.22 -11.13
N THR A 485 -24.52 -3.69 -12.21
CA THR A 485 -24.51 -2.25 -12.50
C THR A 485 -25.92 -1.70 -12.67
N ARG A 486 -26.81 -2.38 -13.40
CA ARG A 486 -28.23 -2.01 -13.55
C ARG A 486 -28.93 -1.94 -12.20
N ALA A 487 -28.74 -2.95 -11.36
CA ALA A 487 -29.32 -2.96 -10.01
C ALA A 487 -28.84 -1.78 -9.16
N ARG A 488 -27.53 -1.46 -9.21
CA ARG A 488 -26.95 -0.33 -8.47
C ARG A 488 -27.38 1.03 -9.00
N VAL A 489 -27.45 1.20 -10.32
CA VAL A 489 -27.95 2.43 -10.94
C VAL A 489 -29.41 2.64 -10.56
N ARG A 490 -30.25 1.60 -10.61
CA ARG A 490 -31.65 1.67 -10.15
C ARG A 490 -31.72 2.16 -8.70
N GLN A 491 -30.97 1.53 -7.80
CA GLN A 491 -30.95 1.91 -6.38
C GLN A 491 -30.42 3.34 -6.16
N SER A 492 -29.40 3.75 -6.91
CA SER A 492 -28.87 5.12 -6.88
C SER A 492 -29.94 6.13 -7.25
N TRP A 493 -30.67 5.93 -8.35
CA TRP A 493 -31.73 6.85 -8.77
C TRP A 493 -32.93 6.89 -7.81
N LEU A 494 -33.31 5.75 -7.21
CA LEU A 494 -34.30 5.74 -6.14
C LEU A 494 -33.86 6.59 -4.95
N ASN A 495 -32.59 6.46 -4.52
CA ASN A 495 -32.02 7.26 -3.44
C ASN A 495 -31.94 8.77 -3.80
N ARG A 496 -31.85 9.09 -5.08
CA ARG A 496 -31.90 10.46 -5.63
C ARG A 496 -33.32 11.02 -5.76
N GLY A 497 -34.34 10.26 -5.35
CA GLY A 497 -35.75 10.67 -5.36
C GLY A 497 -36.53 10.34 -6.63
N ALA A 498 -36.01 9.50 -7.53
CA ALA A 498 -36.81 8.98 -8.64
C ALA A 498 -37.84 7.95 -8.16
N SER A 499 -38.95 7.84 -8.88
CA SER A 499 -39.97 6.81 -8.69
C SER A 499 -39.71 5.60 -9.59
N GLU A 500 -40.21 4.42 -9.22
CA GLU A 500 -40.07 3.18 -10.01
C GLU A 500 -40.55 3.34 -11.46
N ALA A 501 -41.58 4.15 -11.70
CA ALA A 501 -42.11 4.40 -13.04
C ALA A 501 -41.13 5.15 -13.96
N GLU A 502 -40.19 5.91 -13.40
CA GLU A 502 -39.17 6.65 -14.16
C GLU A 502 -37.97 5.78 -14.55
N LEU A 503 -37.83 4.57 -14.01
CA LEU A 503 -36.59 3.79 -14.07
C LEU A 503 -36.59 2.66 -15.11
N GLY A 504 -37.61 2.55 -15.96
CA GLY A 504 -37.66 1.52 -17.01
C GLY A 504 -36.49 1.58 -18.01
N TRP A 505 -35.84 2.73 -18.17
CA TRP A 505 -34.65 2.86 -19.03
C TRP A 505 -33.42 2.13 -18.47
N VAL A 506 -33.33 1.97 -17.14
CA VAL A 506 -32.20 1.31 -16.46
C VAL A 506 -32.06 -0.14 -16.92
N ASP A 507 -33.17 -0.81 -17.25
CA ASP A 507 -33.18 -2.21 -17.67
C ASP A 507 -32.50 -2.43 -19.04
N SER A 508 -32.26 -1.35 -19.79
CA SER A 508 -31.67 -1.35 -21.13
C SER A 508 -30.28 -0.71 -21.21
N ILE A 509 -29.72 -0.20 -20.10
CA ILE A 509 -28.38 0.41 -20.12
C ILE A 509 -27.31 -0.67 -20.21
N LEU A 510 -26.23 -0.34 -20.92
CA LEU A 510 -25.09 -1.21 -21.18
C LEU A 510 -25.46 -2.51 -21.91
N ASP A 511 -24.53 -3.02 -22.70
CA ASP A 511 -24.72 -4.18 -23.55
C ASP A 511 -23.55 -5.17 -23.37
N PRO A 512 -23.80 -6.47 -23.12
CA PRO A 512 -22.76 -7.48 -23.01
C PRO A 512 -21.95 -7.71 -24.30
N ASP A 513 -22.42 -7.22 -25.45
CA ASP A 513 -21.74 -7.36 -26.74
C ASP A 513 -20.97 -6.08 -27.14
N VAL A 514 -20.86 -5.12 -26.21
CA VAL A 514 -20.13 -3.85 -26.43
C VAL A 514 -18.88 -3.75 -25.57
N LEU A 515 -17.82 -3.19 -26.18
CA LEU A 515 -16.53 -2.94 -25.55
C LEU A 515 -16.72 -2.14 -24.25
N THR A 516 -16.41 -2.76 -23.12
CA THR A 516 -16.64 -2.20 -21.78
C THR A 516 -15.34 -1.71 -21.15
N MET A 517 -15.27 -0.41 -20.86
CA MET A 517 -14.14 0.23 -20.20
C MET A 517 -14.45 0.54 -18.74
N GLY A 518 -13.54 0.17 -17.84
CA GLY A 518 -13.65 0.47 -16.42
C GLY A 518 -12.79 1.66 -15.99
N PHE A 519 -13.36 2.52 -15.15
CA PHE A 519 -12.62 3.56 -14.43
C PHE A 519 -13.05 3.62 -12.97
N ALA A 520 -12.24 3.09 -12.04
CA ALA A 520 -12.54 3.22 -10.62
C ALA A 520 -11.33 3.59 -9.74
N ARG A 521 -11.48 4.67 -8.96
CA ARG A 521 -10.42 5.21 -8.07
C ARG A 521 -10.96 6.29 -7.12
N ARG A 522 -10.18 6.67 -6.11
CA ARG A 522 -10.38 7.96 -5.41
C ARG A 522 -10.30 9.12 -6.41
N VAL A 523 -11.00 10.22 -6.17
CA VAL A 523 -11.11 11.36 -7.12
C VAL A 523 -10.38 12.63 -6.65
N PRO A 524 -9.04 12.62 -6.46
CA PRO A 524 -8.23 13.83 -6.39
C PRO A 524 -7.95 14.39 -7.80
N SER A 525 -7.54 15.65 -7.88
CA SER A 525 -7.26 16.35 -9.14
C SER A 525 -6.25 15.65 -10.05
N TYR A 526 -5.16 15.10 -9.49
CA TYR A 526 -4.10 14.46 -10.28
C TYR A 526 -4.53 13.15 -10.98
N LYS A 527 -5.65 12.54 -10.56
CA LYS A 527 -6.21 11.33 -11.20
C LYS A 527 -7.09 11.63 -12.41
N ARG A 528 -7.39 12.91 -12.67
CA ARG A 528 -8.01 13.45 -13.90
C ARG A 528 -9.25 12.69 -14.40
N LEU A 529 -10.23 12.50 -13.50
CA LEU A 529 -11.53 11.89 -13.83
C LEU A 529 -12.19 12.53 -15.07
N THR A 530 -12.11 13.85 -15.21
CA THR A 530 -12.78 14.61 -16.27
C THR A 530 -11.93 14.83 -17.52
N LEU A 531 -10.74 14.21 -17.65
CA LEU A 531 -9.93 14.32 -18.88
C LEU A 531 -10.72 13.84 -20.12
N MET A 532 -11.52 12.78 -19.96
CA MET A 532 -12.39 12.26 -21.02
C MET A 532 -13.57 13.19 -21.36
N LEU A 533 -13.81 14.24 -20.58
CA LEU A 533 -14.82 15.26 -20.84
C LEU A 533 -14.23 16.54 -21.46
N ARG A 534 -12.92 16.56 -21.77
CA ARG A 534 -12.28 17.71 -22.44
C ARG A 534 -12.87 17.98 -23.83
N ASP A 535 -13.32 16.93 -24.52
CA ASP A 535 -14.07 17.02 -25.78
C ASP A 535 -15.31 16.12 -25.70
N PRO A 536 -16.42 16.63 -25.14
CA PRO A 536 -17.64 15.85 -24.93
C PRO A 536 -18.24 15.32 -26.22
N GLU A 537 -18.14 16.06 -27.33
CA GLU A 537 -18.68 15.66 -28.63
C GLU A 537 -17.89 14.49 -29.21
N ARG A 538 -16.56 14.51 -29.05
CA ARG A 538 -15.73 13.37 -29.42
C ARG A 538 -15.95 12.16 -28.53
N LEU A 539 -16.18 12.33 -27.24
CA LEU A 539 -16.59 11.22 -26.38
C LEU A 539 -17.95 10.66 -26.81
N LYS A 540 -18.95 11.51 -27.10
CA LYS A 540 -20.26 11.10 -27.61
C LYS A 540 -20.14 10.29 -28.90
N SER A 541 -19.29 10.70 -29.84
CA SER A 541 -19.11 9.99 -31.11
C SER A 541 -18.52 8.59 -30.92
N LEU A 542 -17.63 8.39 -29.93
CA LEU A 542 -17.09 7.08 -29.57
C LEU A 542 -18.14 6.20 -28.88
N LEU A 543 -18.88 6.75 -27.91
CA LEU A 543 -19.93 6.03 -27.19
C LEU A 543 -21.05 5.56 -28.14
N LEU A 544 -21.41 6.39 -29.11
CA LEU A 544 -22.53 6.17 -30.02
C LEU A 544 -22.10 5.72 -31.43
N HIS A 545 -20.84 5.29 -31.60
CA HIS A 545 -20.33 4.88 -32.91
C HIS A 545 -21.19 3.73 -33.47
N PRO A 546 -21.70 3.82 -34.72
CA PRO A 546 -22.72 2.91 -35.22
C PRO A 546 -22.28 1.44 -35.36
N GLN A 547 -21.00 1.19 -35.66
CA GLN A 547 -20.46 -0.19 -35.76
C GLN A 547 -19.50 -0.60 -34.64
N ARG A 548 -18.96 0.35 -33.88
CA ARG A 548 -17.88 0.12 -32.91
C ARG A 548 -18.08 0.97 -31.65
N PRO A 549 -19.27 0.89 -31.03
CA PRO A 549 -19.59 1.70 -29.86
C PRO A 549 -18.66 1.33 -28.69
N VAL A 550 -18.50 2.25 -27.76
CA VAL A 550 -17.84 2.00 -26.48
C VAL A 550 -18.83 2.25 -25.35
N GLN A 551 -18.68 1.50 -24.25
CA GLN A 551 -19.36 1.83 -23.00
C GLN A 551 -18.38 1.95 -21.84
N ILE A 552 -18.70 2.83 -20.88
CA ILE A 552 -17.80 3.18 -19.77
C ILE A 552 -18.54 3.08 -18.44
N VAL A 553 -17.97 2.33 -17.50
CA VAL A 553 -18.46 2.27 -16.12
C VAL A 553 -17.47 2.97 -15.21
N ILE A 554 -17.95 4.01 -14.52
CA ILE A 554 -17.16 4.89 -13.67
C ILE A 554 -17.58 4.69 -12.21
N ALA A 555 -16.63 4.61 -11.30
CA ALA A 555 -16.90 4.58 -9.87
C ALA A 555 -15.80 5.31 -9.08
N GLY A 556 -16.12 5.93 -7.96
CA GLY A 556 -15.11 6.62 -7.17
C GLY A 556 -15.67 7.52 -6.09
N LYS A 557 -14.84 7.78 -5.07
CA LYS A 557 -15.16 8.63 -3.93
C LYS A 557 -14.20 9.82 -3.88
N ALA A 558 -14.74 11.01 -3.67
CA ALA A 558 -13.94 12.20 -3.32
C ALA A 558 -13.84 12.30 -1.80
N HIS A 559 -12.74 12.87 -1.30
CA HIS A 559 -12.61 13.11 0.14
C HIS A 559 -13.72 14.08 0.61
N PRO A 560 -14.29 13.93 1.82
CA PRO A 560 -15.41 14.78 2.26
C PRO A 560 -15.08 16.28 2.30
N HIS A 561 -13.80 16.63 2.47
CA HIS A 561 -13.30 18.01 2.47
C HIS A 561 -12.70 18.45 1.11
N ASP A 562 -12.71 17.59 0.08
CA ASP A 562 -12.21 17.92 -1.27
C ASP A 562 -13.37 18.36 -2.17
N GLU A 563 -13.73 19.64 -2.05
CA GLU A 563 -14.78 20.26 -2.87
C GLU A 563 -14.45 20.21 -4.38
N GLY A 564 -13.16 20.26 -4.74
CA GLY A 564 -12.72 20.12 -6.12
C GLY A 564 -13.06 18.73 -6.66
N GLY A 565 -12.67 17.67 -5.94
CA GLY A 565 -12.99 16.29 -6.28
C GLY A 565 -14.50 16.02 -6.37
N LYS A 566 -15.30 16.57 -5.45
CA LYS A 566 -16.77 16.46 -5.50
C LYS A 566 -17.36 17.12 -6.75
N LYS A 567 -16.81 18.27 -7.17
CA LYS A 567 -17.23 18.95 -8.40
C LYS A 567 -16.92 18.12 -9.64
N LEU A 568 -15.75 17.49 -9.71
CA LEU A 568 -15.38 16.58 -10.80
C LEU A 568 -16.34 15.39 -10.89
N ILE A 569 -16.74 14.80 -9.75
CA ILE A 569 -17.76 13.75 -9.71
C ILE A 569 -19.09 14.27 -10.27
N GLN A 570 -19.53 15.45 -9.82
CA GLN A 570 -20.80 16.02 -10.30
C GLN A 570 -20.80 16.23 -11.82
N GLU A 571 -19.72 16.82 -12.37
CA GLU A 571 -19.60 17.05 -13.81
C GLU A 571 -19.72 15.73 -14.59
N MET A 572 -19.05 14.68 -14.12
CA MET A 572 -19.15 13.34 -14.70
C MET A 572 -20.55 12.74 -14.58
N VAL A 573 -21.19 12.82 -13.41
CA VAL A 573 -22.55 12.30 -13.21
C VAL A 573 -23.54 13.01 -14.12
N ARG A 574 -23.45 14.33 -14.27
CA ARG A 574 -24.33 15.09 -15.17
C ARG A 574 -24.17 14.66 -16.62
N PHE A 575 -22.95 14.44 -17.09
CA PHE A 575 -22.70 13.93 -18.42
C PHE A 575 -23.24 12.50 -18.58
N ALA A 576 -22.97 11.62 -17.61
CA ALA A 576 -23.42 10.23 -17.65
C ALA A 576 -24.94 10.07 -17.56
N ASP A 577 -25.65 11.01 -16.93
CA ASP A 577 -27.10 11.00 -16.81
C ASP A 577 -27.83 11.54 -18.06
N ASP A 578 -27.12 12.15 -19.01
CA ASP A 578 -27.70 12.68 -20.25
C ASP A 578 -28.40 11.54 -21.03
N PRO A 579 -29.71 11.66 -21.34
CA PRO A 579 -30.46 10.66 -22.10
C PRO A 579 -29.82 10.21 -23.41
N GLU A 580 -29.02 11.07 -24.05
CA GLU A 580 -28.30 10.73 -25.28
C GLU A 580 -27.23 9.66 -25.06
N VAL A 581 -26.61 9.59 -23.88
CA VAL A 581 -25.45 8.70 -23.62
C VAL A 581 -25.60 7.79 -22.40
N ARG A 582 -26.59 7.99 -21.53
CA ARG A 582 -26.79 7.21 -20.28
C ARG A 582 -26.98 5.71 -20.46
N HIS A 583 -27.18 5.25 -21.68
CA HIS A 583 -27.24 3.84 -22.04
C HIS A 583 -25.85 3.24 -22.38
N ARG A 584 -24.80 4.07 -22.45
CA ARG A 584 -23.40 3.71 -22.75
C ARG A 584 -22.41 4.17 -21.68
N ILE A 585 -22.72 5.17 -20.86
CA ILE A 585 -21.84 5.63 -19.79
C ILE A 585 -22.61 5.77 -18.49
N VAL A 586 -22.06 5.25 -17.40
CA VAL A 586 -22.72 5.28 -16.09
C VAL A 586 -21.73 5.58 -14.97
N PHE A 587 -22.19 6.33 -13.96
CA PHE A 587 -21.49 6.51 -12.70
C PHE A 587 -22.16 5.68 -11.60
N VAL A 588 -21.41 4.74 -11.01
CA VAL A 588 -21.88 3.87 -9.93
C VAL A 588 -21.35 4.38 -8.60
N PRO A 589 -22.22 4.81 -7.67
CA PRO A 589 -21.79 5.29 -6.37
C PRO A 589 -21.33 4.15 -5.46
N ASP A 590 -20.60 4.53 -4.42
CA ASP A 590 -20.16 3.72 -3.30
C ASP A 590 -19.17 2.61 -3.67
N TYR A 591 -18.14 2.98 -4.42
CA TYR A 591 -17.05 2.07 -4.77
C TYR A 591 -16.39 1.43 -3.55
N ASP A 592 -16.43 0.09 -3.51
CA ASP A 592 -15.90 -0.77 -2.46
C ASP A 592 -15.44 -2.12 -3.05
N ILE A 593 -14.93 -3.04 -2.21
CA ILE A 593 -14.52 -4.39 -2.63
C ILE A 593 -15.68 -5.13 -3.33
N LYS A 594 -16.93 -4.97 -2.85
CA LYS A 594 -18.10 -5.69 -3.39
C LYS A 594 -18.45 -5.24 -4.80
N LEU A 595 -18.29 -3.96 -5.15
CA LEU A 595 -18.41 -3.48 -6.53
C LEU A 595 -17.18 -3.87 -7.37
N ALA A 596 -16.00 -3.82 -6.78
CA ALA A 596 -14.75 -4.08 -7.49
C ALA A 596 -14.63 -5.54 -7.99
N GLN A 597 -15.09 -6.51 -7.20
CA GLN A 597 -15.03 -7.95 -7.54
C GLN A 597 -15.70 -8.33 -8.88
N PRO A 598 -16.94 -7.89 -9.18
CA PRO A 598 -17.52 -8.10 -10.52
C PRO A 598 -17.00 -7.11 -11.57
N MET A 599 -16.57 -5.90 -11.17
CA MET A 599 -16.14 -4.86 -12.11
C MET A 599 -14.86 -5.23 -12.87
N TYR A 600 -13.80 -5.67 -12.20
CA TYR A 600 -12.55 -6.03 -12.87
C TYR A 600 -12.72 -7.13 -13.95
N PRO A 601 -13.36 -8.28 -13.68
CA PRO A 601 -13.60 -9.29 -14.70
C PRO A 601 -14.60 -8.87 -15.78
N GLY A 602 -15.56 -7.99 -15.45
CA GLY A 602 -16.54 -7.47 -16.41
C GLY A 602 -15.98 -6.43 -17.38
N CYS A 603 -14.81 -5.86 -17.12
CA CYS A 603 -14.16 -4.90 -18.00
C CYS A 603 -13.27 -5.59 -19.04
N ASP A 604 -13.23 -5.00 -20.23
CA ASP A 604 -12.35 -5.40 -21.33
C ASP A 604 -11.09 -4.55 -21.36
N VAL A 605 -11.25 -3.27 -21.04
CA VAL A 605 -10.15 -2.30 -20.92
C VAL A 605 -10.23 -1.62 -19.58
N TRP A 606 -9.08 -1.47 -18.92
CA TRP A 606 -8.95 -0.68 -17.71
C TRP A 606 -8.27 0.65 -18.02
N LEU A 607 -8.98 1.75 -17.80
CA LEU A 607 -8.52 3.10 -18.14
C LEU A 607 -7.84 3.76 -16.94
N ASN A 608 -6.61 4.23 -17.13
CA ASN A 608 -5.82 4.98 -16.15
C ASN A 608 -5.15 6.22 -16.79
N ASN A 609 -5.44 7.42 -16.33
CA ASN A 609 -4.87 8.66 -16.89
C ASN A 609 -4.32 9.62 -15.81
N PRO A 610 -3.53 9.12 -14.83
CA PRO A 610 -2.93 10.00 -13.83
C PRO A 610 -1.99 11.02 -14.47
N LEU A 611 -1.77 12.14 -13.79
CA LEU A 611 -0.63 13.01 -14.08
C LEU A 611 0.66 12.27 -13.70
N ARG A 612 1.58 12.14 -14.65
CA ARG A 612 2.91 11.58 -14.41
C ARG A 612 3.80 12.62 -13.72
N PRO A 613 4.60 12.28 -12.68
CA PRO A 613 4.77 10.97 -12.04
C PRO A 613 4.03 10.87 -10.68
N TYR A 614 2.75 11.24 -10.62
CA TYR A 614 1.99 11.37 -9.37
C TYR A 614 1.16 10.13 -9.00
N GLU A 615 1.18 9.05 -9.78
CA GLU A 615 0.68 7.75 -9.34
C GLU A 615 1.87 6.91 -8.81
N ALA A 616 1.95 6.72 -7.50
CA ALA A 616 3.03 5.94 -6.89
C ALA A 616 3.09 4.49 -7.40
N CYS A 617 1.94 3.86 -7.65
CA CYS A 617 1.87 2.53 -8.21
C CYS A 617 0.58 2.35 -9.02
N GLY A 618 -0.56 2.11 -8.37
CA GLY A 618 -1.87 1.96 -9.02
C GLY A 618 -2.32 0.50 -9.20
N THR A 619 -2.66 -0.19 -8.10
CA THR A 619 -2.98 -1.64 -8.11
C THR A 619 -4.27 -2.03 -8.84
N SER A 620 -5.13 -1.09 -9.25
CA SER A 620 -6.39 -1.42 -9.95
C SER A 620 -6.16 -2.00 -11.35
N GLY A 621 -5.17 -1.50 -12.09
CA GLY A 621 -4.81 -2.05 -13.40
C GLY A 621 -4.22 -3.46 -13.33
N MET A 622 -3.56 -3.80 -12.22
CA MET A 622 -3.06 -5.16 -11.95
C MET A 622 -4.21 -6.16 -11.80
N LYS A 623 -5.26 -5.79 -11.06
CA LYS A 623 -6.45 -6.64 -10.85
C LYS A 623 -7.21 -6.88 -12.14
N ALA A 624 -7.32 -5.82 -12.95
CA ALA A 624 -7.94 -5.91 -14.26
C ALA A 624 -7.13 -6.84 -15.19
N ALA A 625 -5.80 -6.71 -15.22
CA ALA A 625 -4.90 -7.55 -16.01
C ALA A 625 -5.03 -9.04 -15.65
N LEU A 626 -5.11 -9.38 -14.36
CA LEU A 626 -5.33 -10.77 -13.91
C LEU A 626 -6.66 -11.38 -14.38
N ASN A 627 -7.64 -10.54 -14.77
CA ASN A 627 -8.91 -10.99 -15.34
C ASN A 627 -8.98 -10.81 -16.88
N GLY A 628 -7.82 -10.66 -17.53
CA GLY A 628 -7.72 -10.53 -18.97
C GLY A 628 -8.22 -9.20 -19.54
N ALA A 629 -8.34 -8.15 -18.73
CA ALA A 629 -8.57 -6.81 -19.23
C ALA A 629 -7.24 -6.17 -19.67
N LEU A 630 -7.25 -5.50 -20.82
CA LEU A 630 -6.09 -4.78 -21.35
C LEU A 630 -5.98 -3.40 -20.70
N ASN A 631 -4.76 -2.91 -20.46
CA ASN A 631 -4.57 -1.60 -19.84
C ASN A 631 -4.51 -0.50 -20.91
N LEU A 632 -5.26 0.59 -20.72
CA LEU A 632 -5.10 1.83 -21.47
C LEU A 632 -4.66 2.90 -20.48
N SER A 633 -3.35 3.16 -20.43
CA SER A 633 -2.78 3.93 -19.33
C SER A 633 -1.67 4.89 -19.73
N ILE A 634 -1.54 6.00 -19.02
CA ILE A 634 -0.29 6.78 -18.99
C ILE A 634 0.79 5.94 -18.31
N ARG A 635 2.03 6.02 -18.81
CA ARG A 635 3.22 5.32 -18.27
C ARG A 635 3.67 5.94 -16.96
N ASP A 636 2.94 5.62 -15.89
CA ASP A 636 3.20 6.06 -14.53
C ASP A 636 3.04 4.89 -13.54
N GLY A 637 3.58 5.03 -12.33
CA GLY A 637 3.54 3.99 -11.31
C GLY A 637 4.13 2.66 -11.77
N TRP A 638 3.40 1.55 -11.57
CA TRP A 638 3.85 0.22 -12.01
C TRP A 638 3.83 0.05 -13.53
N TRP A 639 2.99 0.81 -14.24
CA TRP A 639 2.84 0.67 -15.68
C TRP A 639 4.08 1.17 -16.42
N ASP A 640 4.80 2.15 -15.87
CA ASP A 640 6.05 2.66 -16.45
C ASP A 640 7.09 1.55 -16.68
N GLU A 641 7.24 0.66 -15.69
CA GLU A 641 8.27 -0.39 -15.68
C GLU A 641 7.88 -1.70 -16.39
N TRP A 642 6.59 -2.02 -16.49
CA TRP A 642 6.11 -3.28 -17.10
C TRP A 642 5.27 -3.09 -18.36
N TYR A 643 5.14 -1.86 -18.87
CA TYR A 643 4.48 -1.62 -20.14
C TYR A 643 5.13 -2.40 -21.28
N ASP A 644 4.28 -3.08 -22.03
CA ASP A 644 4.56 -3.70 -23.32
C ASP A 644 3.29 -3.54 -24.18
N ASP A 645 3.44 -3.47 -25.52
CA ASP A 645 2.31 -3.23 -26.42
C ASP A 645 1.40 -4.46 -26.58
N GLU A 646 1.83 -5.63 -26.10
CA GLU A 646 1.00 -6.82 -25.96
C GLU A 646 0.04 -6.76 -24.75
N PHE A 647 0.31 -5.90 -23.76
CA PHE A 647 -0.53 -5.76 -22.55
C PHE A 647 -1.61 -4.66 -22.65
N GLY A 648 -1.62 -3.92 -23.76
CA GLY A 648 -2.54 -2.81 -23.99
C GLY A 648 -1.84 -1.61 -24.61
N TRP A 649 -2.16 -0.40 -24.13
CA TRP A 649 -1.78 0.85 -24.78
C TRP A 649 -1.26 1.88 -23.79
N ALA A 650 -0.16 2.52 -24.17
CA ALA A 650 0.34 3.71 -23.49
C ALA A 650 -0.33 4.97 -24.08
N ILE A 651 -1.01 5.75 -23.24
CA ILE A 651 -1.39 7.12 -23.57
C ILE A 651 -0.10 7.95 -23.51
N PRO A 652 0.37 8.55 -24.61
CA PRO A 652 1.56 9.38 -24.62
C PRO A 652 1.40 10.53 -23.62
N SER A 653 2.34 10.70 -22.70
CA SER A 653 2.36 11.85 -21.80
C SER A 653 3.07 13.02 -22.48
N ALA A 654 2.52 14.23 -22.33
CA ALA A 654 3.12 15.44 -22.89
C ALA A 654 4.08 16.07 -21.86
N GLU A 655 5.16 15.34 -21.56
CA GLU A 655 6.21 15.75 -20.62
C GLU A 655 6.91 17.04 -21.09
N GLY A 656 7.27 17.90 -20.14
CA GLY A 656 7.93 19.18 -20.41
C GLY A 656 6.99 20.31 -20.88
N ILE A 657 5.69 20.07 -20.98
CA ILE A 657 4.70 21.14 -21.22
C ILE A 657 4.25 21.71 -19.87
N GLU A 658 4.61 22.97 -19.60
CA GLU A 658 4.23 23.67 -18.36
C GLU A 658 2.76 24.08 -18.34
N ASP A 659 2.18 24.41 -19.50
CA ASP A 659 0.77 24.75 -19.63
C ASP A 659 -0.10 23.49 -19.42
N THR A 660 -0.77 23.47 -18.27
CA THR A 660 -1.59 22.35 -17.82
C THR A 660 -2.77 22.06 -18.75
N ASP A 661 -3.40 23.09 -19.32
CA ASP A 661 -4.55 22.92 -20.20
C ASP A 661 -4.11 22.37 -21.56
N ARG A 662 -3.02 22.92 -22.11
CA ARG A 662 -2.44 22.39 -23.36
C ARG A 662 -2.00 20.94 -23.22
N ARG A 663 -1.39 20.55 -22.09
CA ARG A 663 -1.01 19.16 -21.82
C ARG A 663 -2.26 18.27 -21.78
N ASP A 664 -3.27 18.65 -21.01
CA ASP A 664 -4.49 17.87 -20.88
C ASP A 664 -5.22 17.72 -22.24
N ASP A 665 -5.23 18.75 -23.08
CA ASP A 665 -5.77 18.68 -24.44
C ASP A 665 -5.02 17.66 -25.28
N LEU A 666 -3.68 17.69 -25.30
CA LEU A 666 -2.87 16.75 -26.07
C LEU A 666 -3.07 15.29 -25.62
N GLU A 667 -3.07 15.06 -24.30
CA GLU A 667 -3.25 13.72 -23.74
C GLU A 667 -4.69 13.21 -23.93
N ALA A 668 -5.70 14.09 -23.86
CA ALA A 668 -7.09 13.73 -24.19
C ALA A 668 -7.26 13.38 -25.67
N HIS A 669 -6.66 14.15 -26.59
CA HIS A 669 -6.68 13.83 -28.02
C HIS A 669 -6.02 12.48 -28.30
N ALA A 670 -4.89 12.19 -27.66
CA ALA A 670 -4.22 10.91 -27.80
C ALA A 670 -5.06 9.75 -27.25
N LEU A 671 -5.75 9.95 -26.11
CA LEU A 671 -6.70 8.99 -25.56
C LEU A 671 -7.81 8.65 -26.58
N TYR A 672 -8.46 9.67 -27.17
CA TYR A 672 -9.52 9.43 -28.16
C TYR A 672 -8.97 8.73 -29.41
N ASP A 673 -7.81 9.15 -29.92
CA ASP A 673 -7.16 8.53 -31.07
C ASP A 673 -6.85 7.05 -30.85
N LEU A 674 -6.36 6.69 -29.66
CA LEU A 674 -6.13 5.29 -29.28
C LEU A 674 -7.44 4.50 -29.26
N ILE A 675 -8.49 5.03 -28.62
CA ILE A 675 -9.78 4.33 -28.57
C ILE A 675 -10.34 4.11 -29.98
N GLU A 676 -10.36 5.15 -30.81
CA GLU A 676 -10.97 5.17 -32.14
C GLU A 676 -10.21 4.32 -33.15
N LYS A 677 -8.88 4.44 -33.19
CA LYS A 677 -8.04 3.86 -34.27
C LYS A 677 -7.46 2.50 -33.91
N GLN A 678 -7.44 2.15 -32.62
CA GLN A 678 -6.69 1.00 -32.14
C GLN A 678 -7.50 0.08 -31.23
N VAL A 679 -8.12 0.60 -30.16
CA VAL A 679 -8.81 -0.24 -29.17
C VAL A 679 -10.11 -0.81 -29.75
N ALA A 680 -11.03 0.06 -30.17
CA ALA A 680 -12.33 -0.38 -30.67
C ALA A 680 -12.20 -1.23 -31.95
N PRO A 681 -11.38 -0.87 -32.96
CA PRO A 681 -11.21 -1.71 -34.14
C PRO A 681 -10.73 -3.12 -33.83
N ARG A 682 -9.82 -3.30 -32.85
CA ARG A 682 -9.33 -4.63 -32.46
C ARG A 682 -10.39 -5.47 -31.74
N PHE A 683 -11.21 -4.84 -30.90
CA PHE A 683 -12.29 -5.55 -30.19
C PHE A 683 -13.39 -6.05 -31.15
N TYR A 684 -13.66 -5.29 -32.22
CA TYR A 684 -14.72 -5.59 -33.20
C TYR A 684 -14.20 -6.31 -34.47
N ASP A 685 -12.98 -6.86 -34.44
CA ASP A 685 -12.37 -7.54 -35.60
C ASP A 685 -12.87 -8.99 -35.74
N GLY A 686 -14.06 -9.15 -36.32
CA GLY A 686 -14.74 -10.43 -36.48
C GLY A 686 -15.55 -10.86 -35.26
N ASP A 687 -16.14 -12.06 -35.32
CA ASP A 687 -17.01 -12.57 -34.25
C ASP A 687 -16.22 -12.96 -32.98
N VAL A 688 -14.98 -13.43 -33.18
CA VAL A 688 -13.99 -13.69 -32.12
C VAL A 688 -12.69 -13.00 -32.53
N PRO A 689 -12.32 -11.87 -31.89
CA PRO A 689 -11.18 -11.05 -32.32
C PRO A 689 -9.84 -11.71 -31.97
N GLY A 690 -9.23 -12.39 -32.94
CA GLY A 690 -8.02 -13.19 -32.73
C GLY A 690 -6.86 -12.43 -32.07
N ARG A 691 -6.54 -11.22 -32.56
CA ARG A 691 -5.46 -10.39 -31.96
C ARG A 691 -5.81 -9.91 -30.55
N TRP A 692 -7.08 -9.63 -30.27
CA TRP A 692 -7.51 -9.26 -28.92
C TRP A 692 -7.31 -10.41 -27.92
N ILE A 693 -7.69 -11.62 -28.33
CA ILE A 693 -7.50 -12.83 -27.52
C ILE A 693 -6.01 -13.14 -27.31
N GLU A 694 -5.17 -12.93 -28.32
CA GLU A 694 -3.71 -13.05 -28.20
C GLU A 694 -3.15 -12.11 -27.12
N MET A 695 -3.52 -10.82 -27.16
CA MET A 695 -3.11 -9.83 -26.16
C MET A 695 -3.60 -10.20 -24.76
N LEU A 696 -4.85 -10.69 -24.64
CA LEU A 696 -5.41 -11.15 -23.38
C LEU A 696 -4.60 -12.32 -22.81
N ARG A 697 -4.27 -13.33 -23.63
CA ARG A 697 -3.43 -14.47 -23.23
C ARG A 697 -2.06 -13.98 -22.77
N HIS A 698 -1.44 -13.10 -23.53
CA HIS A 698 -0.12 -12.57 -23.19
C HIS A 698 -0.15 -11.80 -21.87
N THR A 699 -1.18 -10.96 -21.65
CA THR A 699 -1.39 -10.25 -20.39
C THR A 699 -1.49 -11.21 -19.21
N ILE A 700 -2.30 -12.26 -19.30
CA ILE A 700 -2.45 -13.19 -18.19
C ILE A 700 -1.16 -13.99 -17.94
N LYS A 701 -0.46 -14.46 -18.99
CA LYS A 701 0.70 -15.34 -18.85
C LYS A 701 1.99 -14.61 -18.47
N GLU A 702 2.27 -13.46 -19.07
CA GLU A 702 3.56 -12.76 -18.91
C GLU A 702 3.50 -11.62 -17.89
N LEU A 703 2.37 -10.92 -17.80
CA LEU A 703 2.17 -9.86 -16.81
C LEU A 703 1.57 -10.41 -15.51
N GLY A 704 0.75 -11.46 -15.57
CA GLY A 704 0.11 -12.08 -14.40
C GLY A 704 1.07 -12.43 -13.25
N PRO A 705 2.13 -13.23 -13.47
CA PRO A 705 3.10 -13.57 -12.43
C PRO A 705 3.75 -12.33 -11.79
N LYS A 706 3.99 -11.29 -12.60
CA LYS A 706 4.65 -10.04 -12.16
C LYS A 706 3.75 -9.18 -11.29
N VAL A 707 2.43 -9.35 -11.27
CA VAL A 707 1.52 -8.48 -10.51
C VAL A 707 1.00 -9.13 -9.22
N LEU A 708 1.48 -10.32 -8.86
CA LEU A 708 1.00 -11.06 -7.68
C LEU A 708 1.49 -10.46 -6.35
N ALA A 709 0.61 -10.40 -5.37
CA ALA A 709 0.95 -10.03 -4.00
C ALA A 709 1.88 -11.05 -3.34
N THR A 710 1.82 -12.33 -3.70
CA THR A 710 2.75 -13.37 -3.21
C THR A 710 4.18 -13.06 -3.64
N ARG A 711 4.41 -12.67 -4.90
CA ARG A 711 5.71 -12.14 -5.37
C ARG A 711 6.16 -10.95 -4.52
N MET A 712 5.29 -9.95 -4.37
CA MET A 712 5.60 -8.76 -3.56
C MET A 712 6.01 -9.13 -2.12
N VAL A 713 5.29 -10.03 -1.45
CA VAL A 713 5.62 -10.46 -0.09
C VAL A 713 6.93 -11.25 -0.04
N ARG A 714 7.24 -12.10 -1.03
CA ARG A 714 8.56 -12.77 -1.15
C ARG A 714 9.67 -11.74 -1.27
N ASP A 715 9.51 -10.72 -2.12
CA ASP A 715 10.47 -9.63 -2.25
C ASP A 715 10.69 -8.88 -0.92
N TYR A 716 9.61 -8.61 -0.17
CA TYR A 716 9.71 -8.02 1.18
C TYR A 716 10.48 -8.93 2.14
N VAL A 717 10.16 -10.23 2.16
CA VAL A 717 10.84 -11.21 3.03
C VAL A 717 12.33 -11.23 2.72
N GLU A 718 12.70 -11.46 1.47
CA GLU A 718 14.09 -11.68 1.05
C GLU A 718 14.92 -10.40 1.15
N ARG A 719 14.38 -9.27 0.68
CA ARG A 719 15.16 -8.02 0.53
C ARG A 719 15.09 -7.11 1.74
N LEU A 720 14.07 -7.21 2.58
CA LEU A 720 13.84 -6.28 3.70
C LEU A 720 13.71 -6.99 5.05
N TYR A 721 12.80 -7.95 5.22
CA TYR A 721 12.54 -8.56 6.54
C TYR A 721 13.70 -9.43 7.02
N VAL A 722 14.30 -10.27 6.15
CA VAL A 722 15.46 -11.10 6.53
C VAL A 722 16.65 -10.22 6.92
N PRO A 723 17.09 -9.24 6.11
CA PRO A 723 18.14 -8.32 6.52
C PRO A 723 17.83 -7.54 7.81
N SER A 724 16.58 -7.10 8.02
CA SER A 724 16.18 -6.41 9.25
C SER A 724 16.16 -7.33 10.47
N ALA A 725 15.76 -8.59 10.33
CA ALA A 725 15.87 -9.58 11.40
C ALA A 725 17.33 -9.82 11.79
N LEU A 726 18.24 -9.92 10.82
CA LEU A 726 19.68 -10.06 11.08
C LEU A 726 20.26 -8.84 11.82
N SER A 727 19.94 -7.62 11.36
CA SER A 727 20.31 -6.38 12.05
C SER A 727 19.72 -6.30 13.46
N SER A 728 18.46 -6.69 13.64
CA SER A 728 17.78 -6.70 14.93
C SER A 728 18.51 -7.64 15.91
N ARG A 729 18.83 -8.87 15.49
CA ARG A 729 19.55 -9.83 16.34
C ARG A 729 20.96 -9.34 16.69
N SER A 730 21.70 -8.79 15.72
CA SER A 730 23.07 -8.32 15.98
C SER A 730 23.13 -7.14 16.96
N LEU A 731 22.11 -6.27 16.95
CA LEU A 731 22.03 -5.10 17.83
C LEU A 731 21.35 -5.40 19.18
N ASN A 732 20.45 -6.38 19.25
CA ASN A 732 19.62 -6.65 20.42
C ASN A 732 20.14 -7.81 21.32
N ALA A 733 21.03 -8.69 20.84
CA ALA A 733 21.42 -9.90 21.58
C ALA A 733 22.07 -9.62 22.95
N THR A 734 22.99 -8.65 23.02
CA THR A 734 23.63 -8.18 24.28
C THR A 734 23.63 -6.66 24.42
N TYR A 735 23.06 -5.96 23.42
CA TYR A 735 23.15 -4.52 23.21
C TYR A 735 24.56 -3.97 22.92
N ASP A 736 25.61 -4.80 22.92
CA ASP A 736 26.98 -4.30 22.68
C ASP A 736 27.15 -3.77 21.26
N GLY A 737 26.56 -4.45 20.26
CA GLY A 737 26.56 -3.98 18.87
C GLY A 737 25.83 -2.64 18.71
N ALA A 738 24.74 -2.42 19.46
CA ALA A 738 24.02 -1.15 19.45
C ALA A 738 24.81 -0.03 20.13
N ARG A 739 25.43 -0.29 21.29
CA ARG A 739 26.29 0.67 21.99
C ARG A 739 27.48 1.08 21.15
N ASP A 740 28.13 0.10 20.50
CA ASP A 740 29.25 0.32 19.60
C ASP A 740 28.84 1.18 18.40
N LEU A 741 27.75 0.82 17.72
CA LEU A 741 27.23 1.59 16.59
C LEU A 741 26.83 3.02 16.99
N ALA A 742 26.14 3.21 18.12
CA ALA A 742 25.74 4.53 18.61
C ALA A 742 26.95 5.40 18.96
N ALA A 743 27.92 4.85 19.72
CA ALA A 743 29.15 5.55 20.06
C ALA A 743 29.97 5.90 18.81
N TRP A 744 30.04 4.98 17.84
CA TRP A 744 30.70 5.18 16.57
C TRP A 744 30.03 6.30 15.75
N LYS A 745 28.70 6.28 15.59
CA LYS A 745 27.93 7.32 14.88
C LYS A 745 28.17 8.70 15.49
N LYS A 746 28.16 8.79 16.83
CA LYS A 746 28.45 10.03 17.56
C LYS A 746 29.87 10.54 17.30
N LYS A 747 30.87 9.65 17.37
CA LYS A 747 32.28 9.98 17.06
C LYS A 747 32.42 10.49 15.62
N VAL A 748 31.85 9.77 14.66
CA VAL A 748 31.91 10.09 13.23
C VAL A 748 31.31 11.45 12.94
N ARG A 749 30.09 11.74 13.41
CA ARG A 749 29.43 13.04 13.20
C ARG A 749 30.24 14.21 13.77
N ALA A 750 30.82 14.04 14.96
CA ALA A 750 31.62 15.08 15.60
C ALA A 750 32.94 15.36 14.87
N ALA A 751 33.58 14.32 14.32
CA ALA A 751 34.86 14.45 13.62
C ALA A 751 34.71 14.75 12.11
N TRP A 752 33.52 14.55 11.52
CA TRP A 752 33.32 14.66 10.06
C TRP A 752 33.76 15.98 9.42
N PRO A 753 33.56 17.15 10.06
CA PRO A 753 34.03 18.43 9.49
C PRO A 753 35.55 18.52 9.27
N GLN A 754 36.34 17.60 9.85
CA GLN A 754 37.79 17.53 9.69
C GLN A 754 38.24 16.67 8.50
N ILE A 755 37.32 15.89 7.90
CA ILE A 755 37.62 14.96 6.80
C ILE A 755 37.74 15.73 5.49
N ARG A 756 38.82 15.47 4.75
CA ARG A 756 39.05 16.07 3.43
C ARG A 756 39.83 15.14 2.51
N VAL A 757 39.55 15.23 1.22
CA VAL A 757 40.39 14.66 0.17
C VAL A 757 41.35 15.75 -0.28
N ASP A 758 42.62 15.63 0.10
CA ASP A 758 43.67 16.63 -0.17
C ASP A 758 43.98 16.71 -1.68
N HIS A 759 44.13 15.56 -2.34
CA HIS A 759 44.40 15.47 -3.78
C HIS A 759 44.12 14.07 -4.34
N VAL A 760 43.90 13.96 -5.65
CA VAL A 760 43.68 12.71 -6.39
C VAL A 760 44.57 12.68 -7.63
N GLU A 761 45.31 11.59 -7.81
CA GLU A 761 46.22 11.37 -8.95
C GLU A 761 45.77 10.17 -9.79
N LEU A 762 45.93 10.27 -11.10
CA LEU A 762 45.86 9.12 -12.01
C LEU A 762 47.26 8.65 -12.41
N GLN A 763 47.40 7.35 -12.55
CA GLN A 763 48.62 6.69 -13.01
C GLN A 763 48.36 5.80 -14.21
N GLY A 764 49.27 5.84 -15.18
CA GLY A 764 49.18 4.99 -16.37
C GLY A 764 48.18 5.48 -17.41
N LEU A 765 47.66 6.71 -17.30
CA LEU A 765 46.88 7.34 -18.35
C LEU A 765 47.84 7.80 -19.47
N GLY A 766 47.82 7.12 -20.61
CA GLY A 766 48.56 7.56 -21.81
C GLY A 766 47.86 8.72 -22.53
N ASP A 767 48.53 9.33 -23.52
CA ASP A 767 48.02 10.49 -24.28
C ASP A 767 46.65 10.23 -24.96
N VAL A 768 46.39 8.97 -25.33
CA VAL A 768 45.10 8.52 -25.86
C VAL A 768 44.70 7.21 -25.17
N PRO A 769 43.88 7.28 -24.10
CA PRO A 769 43.42 6.09 -23.39
C PRO A 769 42.61 5.17 -24.31
N GLN A 770 42.85 3.86 -24.24
CA GLN A 770 42.13 2.87 -25.05
C GLN A 770 41.07 2.15 -24.21
N LEU A 771 40.01 1.70 -24.88
CA LEU A 771 39.00 0.85 -24.27
C LEU A 771 39.66 -0.42 -23.72
N GLY A 772 39.43 -0.71 -22.44
CA GLY A 772 40.00 -1.84 -21.71
C GLY A 772 41.29 -1.54 -20.95
N THR A 773 41.86 -0.34 -21.07
CA THR A 773 43.01 0.07 -20.25
C THR A 773 42.60 0.19 -18.78
N ASN A 774 43.43 -0.34 -17.88
CA ASN A 774 43.34 -0.08 -16.44
C ASN A 774 44.19 1.15 -16.10
N VAL A 775 43.58 2.11 -15.41
CA VAL A 775 44.23 3.33 -14.93
C VAL A 775 44.31 3.23 -13.41
N GLY A 776 45.51 3.40 -12.85
CA GLY A 776 45.68 3.46 -11.40
C GLY A 776 45.13 4.79 -10.87
N ILE A 777 44.42 4.75 -9.76
CA ILE A 777 43.98 5.95 -9.05
C ILE A 777 44.59 5.98 -7.65
N ARG A 778 45.08 7.15 -7.23
CA ARG A 778 45.60 7.40 -5.89
C ARG A 778 44.83 8.56 -5.27
N ALA A 779 44.29 8.37 -4.09
CA ALA A 779 43.61 9.40 -3.33
C ALA A 779 44.32 9.66 -2.01
N PHE A 780 44.58 10.92 -1.70
CA PHE A 780 45.19 11.34 -0.44
C PHE A 780 44.11 11.98 0.43
N ALA A 781 43.82 11.38 1.58
CA ALA A 781 42.77 11.83 2.47
C ALA A 781 43.31 12.12 3.88
N ALA A 782 42.89 13.23 4.47
CA ALA A 782 43.12 13.56 5.86
C ALA A 782 41.88 13.17 6.68
N LEU A 783 42.08 12.36 7.73
CA LEU A 783 40.97 11.76 8.47
C LEU A 783 40.69 12.42 9.83
N GLY A 784 41.39 13.50 10.19
CA GLY A 784 41.18 14.20 11.47
C GLY A 784 41.31 13.25 12.67
N ASP A 785 40.26 13.14 13.48
CA ASP A 785 40.19 12.23 14.64
C ASP A 785 39.68 10.81 14.30
N LEU A 786 39.35 10.52 13.03
CA LEU A 786 38.88 9.20 12.58
C LEU A 786 40.02 8.29 12.15
N LYS A 787 39.78 6.98 12.20
CA LYS A 787 40.74 5.96 11.75
C LYS A 787 40.36 5.45 10.36
N PRO A 788 41.30 4.87 9.58
CA PRO A 788 40.98 4.26 8.28
C PRO A 788 39.86 3.21 8.32
N GLN A 789 39.69 2.51 9.44
CA GLN A 789 38.60 1.54 9.63
C GLN A 789 37.20 2.16 9.80
N ASP A 790 37.12 3.46 10.13
CA ASP A 790 35.87 4.19 10.33
C ASP A 790 35.28 4.73 9.00
N ILE A 791 36.01 4.60 7.89
CA ILE A 791 35.64 5.17 6.58
C ILE A 791 35.86 4.19 5.43
N ASP A 792 35.25 4.47 4.30
CA ASP A 792 35.60 3.92 2.99
C ASP A 792 35.99 5.08 2.08
N VAL A 793 37.03 4.89 1.27
CA VAL A 793 37.37 5.85 0.21
C VAL A 793 36.93 5.23 -1.10
N GLU A 794 35.99 5.86 -1.79
CA GLU A 794 35.37 5.36 -3.00
C GLU A 794 35.79 6.22 -4.20
N VAL A 795 36.09 5.59 -5.33
CA VAL A 795 36.10 6.25 -6.62
C VAL A 795 34.75 6.08 -7.30
N LEU A 796 34.19 7.18 -7.81
CA LEU A 796 33.00 7.21 -8.64
C LEU A 796 33.43 7.55 -10.06
N HIS A 797 33.02 6.76 -11.05
CA HIS A 797 33.38 7.01 -12.44
C HIS A 797 32.25 6.68 -13.41
N GLY A 798 32.17 7.40 -14.53
CA GLY A 798 31.05 7.24 -15.46
C GLY A 798 31.14 8.10 -16.72
N ARG A 799 30.00 8.19 -17.42
CA ARG A 799 29.87 9.09 -18.57
C ARG A 799 29.74 10.52 -18.07
N VAL A 800 30.26 11.46 -18.83
CA VAL A 800 30.17 12.89 -18.52
C VAL A 800 29.23 13.56 -19.52
N ASP A 801 28.33 14.40 -19.04
CA ASP A 801 27.46 15.21 -19.88
C ASP A 801 28.09 16.56 -20.26
N SER A 802 27.33 17.47 -20.87
CA SER A 802 27.85 18.78 -21.29
C SER A 802 28.14 19.75 -20.15
N ASN A 803 27.71 19.43 -18.92
CA ASN A 803 27.91 20.23 -17.72
C ASN A 803 29.01 19.63 -16.82
N ASP A 804 29.80 18.70 -17.35
CA ASP A 804 30.82 17.96 -16.61
C ASP A 804 30.26 17.07 -15.47
N GLU A 805 28.96 16.75 -15.49
CA GLU A 805 28.33 15.87 -14.50
C GLU A 805 28.49 14.40 -14.85
N ILE A 806 28.88 13.58 -13.87
CA ILE A 806 28.97 12.12 -14.04
C ILE A 806 27.56 11.51 -13.99
N LYS A 807 27.12 10.91 -15.09
CA LYS A 807 25.86 10.16 -15.17
C LYS A 807 26.08 8.68 -14.86
N ASP A 808 25.15 8.12 -14.09
CA ASP A 808 25.13 6.72 -13.66
C ASP A 808 26.50 6.23 -13.14
N PRO A 809 27.03 6.87 -12.08
CA PRO A 809 28.38 6.58 -11.59
C PRO A 809 28.50 5.14 -11.10
N VAL A 810 29.55 4.46 -11.55
CA VAL A 810 30.01 3.18 -11.01
C VAL A 810 30.95 3.46 -9.85
N ARG A 811 30.82 2.70 -8.77
CA ARG A 811 31.54 2.91 -7.51
C ARG A 811 32.52 1.77 -7.27
N ALA A 812 33.72 2.09 -6.81
CA ALA A 812 34.70 1.11 -6.36
C ALA A 812 35.46 1.61 -5.13
N SER A 813 35.66 0.75 -4.13
CA SER A 813 36.45 1.07 -2.94
C SER A 813 37.95 1.07 -3.26
N LEU A 814 38.67 2.05 -2.73
CA LEU A 814 40.12 2.15 -2.78
C LEU A 814 40.73 1.51 -1.52
N SER A 815 41.85 0.84 -1.68
CA SER A 815 42.56 0.16 -0.58
C SER A 815 43.58 1.09 0.07
N LEU A 816 43.65 1.06 1.41
CA LEU A 816 44.69 1.79 2.14
C LEU A 816 46.09 1.28 1.71
N ALA A 817 46.92 2.17 1.19
CA ALA A 817 48.28 1.86 0.74
C ALA A 817 49.34 2.37 1.72
N GLU A 818 49.21 3.60 2.20
CA GLU A 818 50.23 4.23 3.06
C GLU A 818 49.61 5.21 4.06
N THR A 819 50.29 5.44 5.19
CA THR A 819 49.89 6.37 6.26
C THR A 819 51.04 7.32 6.55
N TYR A 820 50.73 8.61 6.66
CA TYR A 820 51.68 9.70 6.87
C TYR A 820 51.40 10.45 8.19
N GLU A 821 52.25 11.43 8.49
CA GLU A 821 52.06 12.32 9.65
C GLU A 821 50.74 13.12 9.56
N GLY A 822 50.19 13.48 10.72
CA GLY A 822 48.93 14.25 10.79
C GLY A 822 47.67 13.47 10.38
N ASN A 823 47.69 12.14 10.50
CA ASN A 823 46.56 11.24 10.17
C ASN A 823 46.08 11.40 8.72
N ARG A 824 47.05 11.51 7.81
CA ARG A 824 46.85 11.52 6.36
C ARG A 824 47.19 10.15 5.79
N HIS A 825 46.43 9.72 4.79
CA HIS A 825 46.52 8.37 4.24
C HIS A 825 46.43 8.39 2.71
N ARG A 826 47.18 7.52 2.05
CA ARG A 826 47.05 7.25 0.61
C ARG A 826 46.22 5.99 0.39
N TYR A 827 45.22 6.10 -0.47
CA TYR A 827 44.38 4.99 -0.92
C TYR A 827 44.60 4.76 -2.41
N GLU A 828 44.60 3.51 -2.84
CA GLU A 828 44.89 3.10 -4.21
C GLU A 828 43.85 2.13 -4.76
N GLY A 829 43.61 2.21 -6.06
CA GLY A 829 42.76 1.27 -6.79
C GLY A 829 42.99 1.34 -8.29
N GLU A 830 42.26 0.54 -9.05
CA GLU A 830 42.30 0.54 -10.51
C GLU A 830 40.92 0.85 -11.09
N LEU A 831 40.90 1.73 -12.09
CA LEU A 831 39.75 2.07 -12.91
C LEU A 831 39.90 1.42 -14.27
N LYS A 832 38.96 0.55 -14.63
CA LYS A 832 38.89 -0.01 -15.98
C LYS A 832 38.10 0.91 -16.90
N LEU A 833 38.73 1.37 -17.98
CA LEU A 833 38.05 2.14 -19.02
C LEU A 833 37.18 1.22 -19.86
N ASP A 834 35.92 1.04 -19.46
CA ASP A 834 34.97 0.07 -20.01
C ASP A 834 34.07 0.62 -21.13
N ARG A 835 34.24 1.91 -21.49
CA ARG A 835 33.39 2.61 -22.45
C ARG A 835 34.17 3.59 -23.33
N THR A 836 33.58 3.93 -24.47
CA THR A 836 34.06 4.99 -25.38
C THR A 836 33.32 6.30 -25.14
N GLY A 837 33.98 7.43 -25.42
CA GLY A 837 33.44 8.79 -25.20
C GLY A 837 34.03 9.47 -23.97
N PRO A 838 33.49 10.65 -23.59
CA PRO A 838 33.90 11.36 -22.36
C PRO A 838 33.74 10.48 -21.13
N PHE A 839 34.79 10.43 -20.32
CA PHE A 839 34.87 9.62 -19.11
C PHE A 839 35.33 10.52 -17.94
N GLY A 840 34.56 10.49 -16.86
CA GLY A 840 34.82 11.30 -15.67
C GLY A 840 34.99 10.41 -14.47
N TYR A 841 35.75 10.88 -13.50
CA TYR A 841 35.91 10.24 -12.21
C TYR A 841 36.01 11.29 -11.10
N THR A 842 35.58 10.92 -9.90
CA THR A 842 35.79 11.67 -8.66
C THR A 842 36.04 10.69 -7.53
N VAL A 843 36.51 11.19 -6.38
CA VAL A 843 36.74 10.38 -5.18
C VAL A 843 35.93 10.98 -4.03
N ARG A 844 35.34 10.12 -3.21
CA ARG A 844 34.72 10.55 -1.95
C ARG A 844 35.14 9.67 -0.79
N VAL A 845 35.07 10.23 0.41
CA VAL A 845 35.17 9.51 1.68
C VAL A 845 33.77 9.38 2.27
N VAL A 846 33.39 8.18 2.70
CA VAL A 846 32.08 7.87 3.30
C VAL A 846 32.25 7.08 4.62
N PRO A 847 31.32 7.17 5.58
CA PRO A 847 31.41 6.46 6.85
C PRO A 847 31.24 4.94 6.69
N LYS A 848 32.13 4.15 7.29
CA LYS A 848 32.09 2.67 7.19
C LYS A 848 31.98 2.01 8.55
N HIS A 849 30.93 1.21 8.72
CA HIS A 849 30.75 0.37 9.90
C HIS A 849 29.90 -0.86 9.56
N ALA A 850 30.20 -2.01 10.18
CA ALA A 850 29.50 -3.27 9.92
C ALA A 850 28.00 -3.24 10.28
N GLY A 851 27.61 -2.32 11.16
CA GLY A 851 26.23 -2.11 11.58
C GLY A 851 25.38 -1.22 10.67
N LEU A 852 25.96 -0.58 9.63
CA LEU A 852 25.20 0.23 8.67
C LEU A 852 24.53 -0.65 7.61
N ALA A 853 23.32 -0.27 7.18
CA ALA A 853 22.67 -0.90 6.05
C ALA A 853 23.06 -0.28 4.70
N SER A 854 23.56 0.96 4.71
CA SER A 854 24.04 1.68 3.53
C SER A 854 25.13 2.68 3.93
N GLN A 855 26.10 2.91 3.04
CA GLN A 855 27.12 3.97 3.19
C GLN A 855 26.47 5.37 3.32
N ALA A 856 25.31 5.57 2.70
CA ALA A 856 24.57 6.82 2.77
C ALA A 856 23.78 6.99 4.08
N GLU A 857 23.74 6.01 4.98
CA GLU A 857 22.84 6.03 6.15
C GLU A 857 23.03 7.28 7.03
N LEU A 858 24.25 7.82 7.14
CA LEU A 858 24.53 9.03 7.93
C LEU A 858 24.34 10.35 7.16
N GLY A 859 24.14 10.32 5.84
CA GLY A 859 24.08 11.53 5.01
C GLY A 859 25.39 12.29 4.90
N LEU A 860 26.51 11.63 5.21
CA LEU A 860 27.84 12.23 5.25
C LEU A 860 28.70 11.70 4.10
N ALA A 861 29.28 12.60 3.30
CA ALA A 861 30.37 12.31 2.39
C ALA A 861 31.34 13.50 2.31
N ALA A 862 32.60 13.26 2.00
CA ALA A 862 33.59 14.32 1.76
C ALA A 862 34.26 14.09 0.40
N GLY A 863 34.18 15.07 -0.50
CA GLY A 863 34.80 15.04 -1.82
C GLY A 863 36.15 15.75 -1.87
N PRO A 864 36.76 15.86 -3.07
CA PRO A 864 37.91 16.72 -3.31
C PRO A 864 37.51 18.19 -3.06
N SER A 865 38.38 18.96 -2.42
CA SER A 865 38.15 20.40 -2.23
C SER A 865 38.05 21.11 -3.58
N ASP A 866 37.00 21.90 -3.78
CA ASP A 866 36.81 22.73 -4.96
C ASP A 866 37.80 23.91 -4.92
N PRO A 867 38.72 24.06 -5.90
CA PRO A 867 39.66 25.17 -5.91
C PRO A 867 38.99 26.56 -6.03
N GLU A 868 37.69 26.64 -6.36
CA GLU A 868 36.93 27.90 -6.43
C GLU A 868 36.12 28.21 -5.15
N ASP A 869 36.10 27.35 -4.13
CA ASP A 869 35.41 27.63 -2.86
C ASP A 869 36.24 28.62 -2.00
N PRO A 870 35.73 29.85 -1.73
CA PRO A 870 36.44 30.88 -0.99
C PRO A 870 36.67 30.56 0.50
N SER A 871 36.11 29.46 1.01
CA SER A 871 36.38 28.93 2.35
C SER A 871 37.60 28.00 2.43
N THR A 872 38.19 27.65 1.28
CA THR A 872 39.36 26.79 1.18
C THR A 872 40.63 27.59 1.49
N PRO A 873 41.41 27.29 2.55
CA PRO A 873 42.67 27.98 2.80
C PRO A 873 43.66 27.67 1.66
N ASP A 874 44.26 28.72 1.09
CA ASP A 874 45.30 28.65 0.07
C ASP A 874 46.34 27.57 0.44
N LEU A 875 46.38 26.47 -0.32
CA LEU A 875 47.45 25.49 -0.21
C LEU A 875 48.76 26.15 -0.67
N PRO A 876 49.87 26.02 0.08
CA PRO A 876 51.15 26.55 -0.37
C PRO A 876 51.53 25.87 -1.69
N ALA A 877 51.68 26.67 -2.75
CA ALA A 877 52.21 26.22 -4.01
C ALA A 877 53.62 25.65 -3.81
N GLY A 878 53.77 24.34 -4.00
CA GLY A 878 55.06 23.67 -4.10
C GLY A 878 55.67 23.24 -2.77
N SER A 879 55.36 22.03 -2.34
CA SER A 879 56.33 21.19 -1.66
C SER A 879 56.19 19.77 -2.22
N GLU A 880 57.23 19.32 -2.93
CA GLU A 880 57.42 17.91 -3.26
C GLU A 880 57.30 17.07 -1.98
N PHE A 881 56.32 16.16 -1.96
CA PHE A 881 56.25 15.02 -1.03
C PHE A 881 56.30 13.74 -1.86
#